data_AF-A0A673SVW9-F1
#
_entry.id   AF-A0A673SVW9-F1
#
_cell.length_a   1.000
_cell.length_b   1.000
_cell.length_c   1.000
_cell.angle_alpha   90.00
_cell.angle_beta   90.00
_cell.angle_gamma   90.00
#
_symmetry.space_group_name_H-M   'P 1'
#
loop_
_entity.id
_entity.type
_entity.pdbx_description
1 polymer ?
#
loop_
_entity_poly.entity_id
_entity_poly.type
_entity_poly.pdbx_seq_one_letter_code
_entity_poly.pdbx_strand_id
1 'polypeptide(L)'
;MTSGPVFFCILILGKYFLRGSGHDVTCSLGYFPCGNITKCLPQLLHCNGVDDCGNQADEDNCGDNTGWPIQFDKYFASYYRMTSLYHFETQTSECLVGSVPVQCHCRGLEVDCDETNLRAVPSISSNVTTMSLQWNLIRKLPPNGFEKYHHLQTLCLQYNNIRSISVYAFRGLYSLTKLYLSHNRITFLKPGVFEDLQRLEWLILEDNHLSRISPLTFYGLNSLILLALMKNVLTHLPDKPLCQHMPRLHWLDFEGNHIHNLRNLTFISCSNLTVLVMRKNKINHLNENTFAPLQKLVEFSLEGIEISNIQQRMFRPLMNLSHIYFKKFQYCGYAPHVRSCKPNTDGISSLENLLASIIQRVFVWVVSAVTCFGNVFVICMRPYIRSENRLHAMSIISLCCADCLMGIYLFVIGAFDLKFRGEYNKHAQLWMESIHCQIVGSLAILSTEVSVLLLTFLTLEKYICIVYPFRCLRPKKCRTITVLILIWMTGFIVAFIPLTNKDFFKNYYGTNGVCFPLHSEDTESTAAQIYSVAIFLGVNLVAFIIIVFSYGSMFYSIHQSAITATEIRNQVKKEMILAKRFFFIVFTDALCWIPIFILKFLSLLQVEIPDTITSWVVIFILPINSALNPILYTLTTRPFKEMVHQFWYNYRKRRSIDSKGSQKTYAPSFIWVEMWPLQEVPPELIKPALFTDPCELSLISQSTRLNSYS
;
A
#
# COMPACT_ATOMS: atom_id res chain seq x y z
N MET A 1 -14.73 49.98 -24.14
CA MET A 1 -15.74 50.60 -23.27
C MET A 1 -17.06 49.87 -23.47
N THR A 2 -17.50 49.17 -22.40
CA THR A 2 -18.89 48.96 -21.95
C THR A 2 -19.87 48.23 -22.89
N SER A 3 -20.62 47.19 -22.51
CA SER A 3 -20.92 46.52 -21.22
C SER A 3 -21.86 45.34 -21.55
N GLY A 4 -21.72 44.17 -20.90
CA GLY A 4 -22.66 43.04 -21.01
C GLY A 4 -23.97 43.25 -20.23
N PRO A 5 -24.80 42.20 -19.96
CA PRO A 5 -24.75 40.82 -20.44
C PRO A 5 -26.11 40.24 -20.92
N VAL A 6 -26.04 39.36 -21.92
CA VAL A 6 -27.13 38.47 -22.38
C VAL A 6 -26.99 37.15 -21.62
N PHE A 7 -27.69 36.95 -20.49
CA PHE A 7 -27.65 35.66 -19.78
C PHE A 7 -28.83 35.39 -18.83
N PHE A 8 -30.09 35.76 -19.18
CA PHE A 8 -31.22 35.51 -18.26
C PHE A 8 -32.59 35.13 -18.85
N CYS A 9 -32.69 34.60 -20.07
CA CYS A 9 -34.01 34.25 -20.65
C CYS A 9 -34.14 32.88 -21.36
N ILE A 10 -33.34 31.85 -21.02
CA ILE A 10 -33.54 30.48 -21.57
C ILE A 10 -33.45 29.41 -20.48
N LEU A 11 -34.24 29.54 -19.41
CA LEU A 11 -34.34 28.49 -18.37
C LEU A 11 -35.75 28.24 -17.84
N ILE A 12 -36.79 28.70 -18.54
CA ILE A 12 -38.18 28.43 -18.18
C ILE A 12 -38.98 28.16 -19.46
N LEU A 13 -38.88 26.94 -20.03
CA LEU A 13 -39.89 26.33 -20.93
C LEU A 13 -39.49 24.92 -21.48
N GLY A 14 -38.65 24.16 -20.77
CA GLY A 14 -38.21 22.83 -21.21
C GLY A 14 -38.60 21.67 -20.30
N LYS A 15 -39.72 21.77 -19.56
CA LYS A 15 -40.13 20.75 -18.56
C LYS A 15 -41.43 20.00 -18.87
N TYR A 16 -41.91 20.07 -20.11
CA TYR A 16 -43.05 19.26 -20.57
C TYR A 16 -42.79 18.83 -22.01
N PHE A 17 -42.28 17.60 -22.18
CA PHE A 17 -42.45 16.67 -23.31
C PHE A 17 -41.22 15.77 -23.40
N LEU A 18 -41.32 14.56 -22.85
CA LEU A 18 -40.94 13.29 -23.50
C LEU A 18 -41.18 12.15 -22.51
N ARG A 19 -42.43 11.70 -22.50
CA ARG A 19 -42.81 10.37 -22.05
C ARG A 19 -42.42 9.43 -23.20
N GLY A 20 -41.27 8.78 -23.09
CA GLY A 20 -40.79 7.78 -24.04
C GLY A 20 -40.75 6.41 -23.37
N SER A 21 -41.43 5.44 -23.97
CA SER A 21 -41.53 4.04 -23.55
C SER A 21 -40.16 3.38 -23.40
N GLY A 22 -39.85 2.82 -22.24
CA GLY A 22 -38.69 1.96 -22.06
C GLY A 22 -38.88 0.66 -22.84
N HIS A 23 -38.07 0.44 -23.86
CA HIS A 23 -37.78 -0.90 -24.37
C HIS A 23 -36.72 -1.50 -23.43
N ASP A 24 -37.04 -2.63 -22.79
CA ASP A 24 -36.05 -3.43 -22.06
C ASP A 24 -35.00 -3.94 -23.07
N VAL A 25 -33.81 -3.35 -23.03
CA VAL A 25 -32.66 -3.80 -23.80
C VAL A 25 -32.08 -5.03 -23.10
N THR A 26 -32.25 -6.21 -23.71
CA THR A 26 -31.68 -7.47 -23.20
C THR A 26 -30.23 -7.62 -23.67
N CYS A 27 -29.28 -7.37 -22.77
CA CYS A 27 -27.85 -7.64 -23.02
C CYS A 27 -27.52 -9.13 -22.81
N SER A 28 -26.50 -9.62 -23.53
CA SER A 28 -25.97 -10.98 -23.35
C SER A 28 -25.30 -11.16 -21.97
N LEU A 29 -25.28 -12.41 -21.48
CA LEU A 29 -24.61 -12.78 -20.21
C LEU A 29 -23.19 -12.18 -20.12
N GLY A 30 -22.91 -11.47 -19.03
CA GLY A 30 -21.63 -10.77 -18.78
C GLY A 30 -21.62 -9.28 -19.14
N TYR A 31 -22.74 -8.75 -19.66
CA TYR A 31 -22.88 -7.34 -20.00
C TYR A 31 -24.14 -6.74 -19.35
N PHE A 32 -24.10 -5.44 -18.99
CA PHE A 32 -25.24 -4.69 -18.47
C PHE A 32 -25.61 -3.53 -19.40
N PRO A 33 -26.91 -3.14 -19.45
CA PRO A 33 -27.36 -2.00 -20.25
C PRO A 33 -27.04 -0.67 -19.57
N CYS A 34 -26.58 0.33 -20.33
CA CYS A 34 -26.38 1.71 -19.89
C CYS A 34 -27.71 2.49 -19.75
N GLY A 35 -28.59 2.03 -18.87
CA GLY A 35 -29.90 2.65 -18.63
C GLY A 35 -30.75 2.71 -19.90
N ASN A 36 -31.23 3.91 -20.26
CA ASN A 36 -32.13 4.11 -21.41
C ASN A 36 -31.40 4.19 -22.78
N ILE A 37 -30.11 3.86 -22.82
CA ILE A 37 -29.28 3.83 -24.03
C ILE A 37 -29.14 2.37 -24.48
N THR A 38 -29.18 2.11 -25.78
CA THR A 38 -29.00 0.76 -26.37
C THR A 38 -27.56 0.24 -26.31
N LYS A 39 -26.73 0.76 -25.39
CA LYS A 39 -25.33 0.40 -25.24
C LYS A 39 -25.19 -0.60 -24.09
N CYS A 40 -24.60 -1.75 -24.38
CA CYS A 40 -24.26 -2.75 -23.36
C CYS A 40 -22.76 -2.63 -23.03
N LEU A 41 -22.42 -2.58 -21.75
CA LEU A 41 -21.04 -2.56 -21.27
C LEU A 41 -20.71 -3.87 -20.52
N PRO A 42 -19.44 -4.31 -20.54
CA PRO A 42 -18.99 -5.43 -19.72
C PRO A 42 -19.28 -5.18 -18.24
N GLN A 43 -19.71 -6.20 -17.50
CA GLN A 43 -20.09 -6.08 -16.09
C GLN A 43 -19.01 -5.49 -15.18
N LEU A 44 -17.73 -5.62 -15.55
CA LEU A 44 -16.59 -5.09 -14.81
C LEU A 44 -16.56 -3.56 -14.75
N LEU A 45 -17.23 -2.89 -15.70
CA LEU A 45 -17.31 -1.43 -15.78
C LEU A 45 -18.46 -0.86 -14.94
N HIS A 46 -19.23 -1.70 -14.25
CA HIS A 46 -20.28 -1.26 -13.35
C HIS A 46 -19.68 -1.00 -11.96
N CYS A 47 -19.86 0.19 -11.39
CA CYS A 47 -19.39 0.57 -10.04
C CYS A 47 -17.87 0.58 -9.87
N ASN A 48 -17.20 1.01 -10.92
CA ASN A 48 -15.76 1.17 -10.95
C ASN A 48 -15.33 2.60 -10.56
N GLY A 49 -16.28 3.52 -10.29
CA GLY A 49 -16.05 4.91 -9.95
C GLY A 49 -15.84 5.82 -11.17
N VAL A 50 -16.12 5.33 -12.37
CA VAL A 50 -15.88 6.01 -13.65
C VAL A 50 -17.15 5.93 -14.49
N ASP A 51 -17.62 7.06 -15.04
CA ASP A 51 -18.80 7.09 -15.92
C ASP A 51 -18.43 6.61 -17.35
N ASP A 52 -18.49 5.31 -17.57
CA ASP A 52 -18.28 4.62 -18.86
C ASP A 52 -19.55 4.61 -19.74
N CYS A 53 -20.74 4.82 -19.13
CA CYS A 53 -22.00 4.96 -19.86
C CYS A 53 -22.22 6.37 -20.44
N GLY A 54 -21.56 7.41 -19.90
CA GLY A 54 -21.70 8.81 -20.27
C GLY A 54 -22.97 9.50 -19.72
N ASN A 55 -23.76 8.76 -18.95
CA ASN A 55 -24.96 9.20 -18.25
C ASN A 55 -24.96 8.76 -16.79
N GLN A 56 -23.81 8.32 -16.27
CA GLN A 56 -23.58 7.84 -14.92
C GLN A 56 -24.38 6.58 -14.54
N ALA A 57 -25.07 5.95 -15.49
CA ALA A 57 -25.96 4.80 -15.22
C ALA A 57 -25.22 3.53 -14.77
N ASP A 58 -23.92 3.44 -15.05
CA ASP A 58 -23.01 2.40 -14.58
C ASP A 58 -22.48 2.62 -13.17
N GLU A 59 -22.52 3.87 -12.70
CA GLU A 59 -22.16 4.27 -11.33
C GLU A 59 -23.40 4.50 -10.45
N ASP A 60 -24.57 4.58 -11.08
CA ASP A 60 -25.86 4.63 -10.41
C ASP A 60 -26.29 3.23 -9.95
N ASN A 61 -26.89 3.18 -8.76
CA ASN A 61 -27.39 1.96 -8.15
C ASN A 61 -26.30 0.90 -7.87
N CYS A 62 -25.10 1.39 -7.59
CA CYS A 62 -23.89 0.60 -7.36
C CYS A 62 -23.81 -0.23 -6.09
N GLY A 63 -24.93 -0.29 -5.40
CA GLY A 63 -25.12 -1.08 -4.22
C GLY A 63 -26.49 -0.84 -3.67
N ASP A 64 -27.55 -1.29 -4.37
CA ASP A 64 -28.75 -1.65 -3.62
C ASP A 64 -29.72 -2.61 -4.32
N ASN A 65 -29.31 -3.87 -4.49
CA ASN A 65 -30.25 -4.92 -4.88
C ASN A 65 -31.01 -5.52 -3.68
N THR A 66 -30.65 -5.16 -2.45
CA THR A 66 -31.26 -5.75 -1.24
C THR A 66 -32.06 -4.75 -0.40
N GLY A 67 -31.83 -3.43 -0.57
CA GLY A 67 -32.43 -2.37 0.24
C GLY A 67 -31.86 -2.28 1.67
N TRP A 68 -30.91 -3.16 2.02
CA TRP A 68 -30.31 -3.19 3.35
C TRP A 68 -29.38 -2.01 3.58
N PRO A 69 -28.42 -1.67 2.69
CA PRO A 69 -27.61 -0.45 2.77
C PRO A 69 -28.42 0.81 3.10
N ILE A 70 -29.52 1.14 2.41
CA ILE A 70 -30.36 2.30 2.79
C ILE A 70 -31.00 2.16 4.19
N GLN A 71 -31.43 0.96 4.57
CA GLN A 71 -32.01 0.69 5.90
C GLN A 71 -30.94 0.74 7.01
N PHE A 72 -29.72 0.34 6.68
CA PHE A 72 -28.54 0.33 7.54
C PHE A 72 -27.87 1.70 7.62
N ASP A 73 -27.85 2.47 6.55
CA ASP A 73 -27.46 3.87 6.53
C ASP A 73 -28.48 4.69 7.31
N LYS A 74 -29.77 4.37 7.28
CA LYS A 74 -30.73 4.93 8.24
C LYS A 74 -30.40 4.52 9.68
N TYR A 75 -30.00 3.28 9.92
CA TYR A 75 -29.60 2.81 11.26
C TYR A 75 -28.29 3.48 11.74
N PHE A 76 -27.22 3.49 10.96
CA PHE A 76 -25.95 4.15 11.27
C PHE A 76 -26.07 5.66 11.24
N ALA A 77 -26.82 6.26 10.30
CA ALA A 77 -27.15 7.68 10.37
C ALA A 77 -28.00 7.98 11.59
N SER A 78 -28.90 7.09 12.04
CA SER A 78 -29.62 7.27 13.31
C SER A 78 -28.70 7.10 14.52
N TYR A 79 -27.73 6.19 14.46
CA TYR A 79 -26.74 5.90 15.51
C TYR A 79 -25.71 7.05 15.66
N TYR A 80 -25.19 7.58 14.55
CA TYR A 80 -24.29 8.74 14.53
C TYR A 80 -25.05 10.08 14.64
N ARG A 81 -26.35 10.14 14.29
CA ARG A 81 -27.24 11.27 14.66
C ARG A 81 -27.74 11.18 16.10
N MET A 82 -27.71 10.02 16.76
CA MET A 82 -28.04 9.90 18.19
C MET A 82 -27.00 10.60 19.06
N THR A 83 -25.85 10.95 18.50
CA THR A 83 -24.82 11.82 19.11
C THR A 83 -25.10 13.31 18.94
N SER A 84 -26.23 13.72 18.35
CA SER A 84 -26.60 15.14 18.21
C SER A 84 -28.12 15.38 18.32
N LEU A 85 -28.52 15.98 19.44
CA LEU A 85 -29.74 16.78 19.71
C LEU A 85 -30.88 16.74 18.65
N TYR A 86 -31.96 15.99 18.95
CA TYR A 86 -33.36 16.08 18.49
C TYR A 86 -33.69 16.24 16.98
N HIS A 87 -34.46 15.29 16.42
CA HIS A 87 -35.92 15.48 16.18
C HIS A 87 -36.59 14.16 15.74
N PHE A 88 -37.35 13.54 16.64
CA PHE A 88 -38.35 12.52 16.31
C PHE A 88 -39.62 13.28 15.86
N GLU A 89 -39.97 13.20 14.57
CA GLU A 89 -41.21 13.77 14.04
C GLU A 89 -42.40 12.98 14.59
N THR A 90 -43.18 13.57 15.49
CA THR A 90 -44.45 13.01 15.97
C THR A 90 -45.59 13.99 15.68
N GLN A 91 -46.73 13.43 15.24
CA GLN A 91 -47.95 14.16 14.88
C GLN A 91 -48.70 14.78 16.07
N THR A 92 -48.29 14.52 17.31
CA THR A 92 -48.97 15.01 18.52
C THR A 92 -47.96 15.37 19.61
N SER A 93 -48.09 16.57 20.20
CA SER A 93 -47.24 17.07 21.28
C SER A 93 -47.73 16.72 22.70
N GLU A 94 -48.93 16.15 22.83
CA GLU A 94 -49.52 15.82 24.14
C GLU A 94 -49.10 14.41 24.60
N CYS A 95 -48.82 14.27 25.90
CA CYS A 95 -48.49 12.99 26.52
C CYS A 95 -49.77 12.18 26.75
N LEU A 96 -49.90 11.04 26.08
CA LEU A 96 -50.99 10.07 26.24
C LEU A 96 -50.66 8.96 27.24
N VAL A 97 -49.47 9.02 27.86
CA VAL A 97 -48.98 8.08 28.88
C VAL A 97 -49.32 8.64 30.26
N GLY A 98 -50.08 7.89 31.07
CA GLY A 98 -50.66 8.42 32.31
C GLY A 98 -49.64 8.85 33.38
N SER A 99 -48.66 8.00 33.70
CA SER A 99 -47.64 8.27 34.73
C SER A 99 -46.22 8.08 34.18
N VAL A 100 -45.46 9.18 34.14
CA VAL A 100 -44.07 9.25 33.64
C VAL A 100 -43.22 9.99 34.68
N PRO A 101 -41.97 9.54 34.98
CA PRO A 101 -41.07 10.25 35.89
C PRO A 101 -40.78 11.68 35.40
N VAL A 102 -40.64 12.64 36.32
CA VAL A 102 -40.38 14.06 36.00
C VAL A 102 -39.10 14.31 35.23
N GLN A 103 -38.17 13.36 35.27
CA GLN A 103 -36.88 13.40 34.57
C GLN A 103 -36.99 12.97 33.11
N CYS A 104 -38.12 12.39 32.70
CA CYS A 104 -38.34 11.85 31.35
C CYS A 104 -39.27 12.74 30.53
N HIS A 105 -39.03 12.80 29.23
CA HIS A 105 -39.89 13.45 28.26
C HIS A 105 -40.93 12.45 27.70
N CYS A 106 -42.14 12.93 27.45
CA CYS A 106 -43.24 12.12 26.92
C CYS A 106 -43.88 12.82 25.73
N ARG A 107 -44.07 12.10 24.63
CA ARG A 107 -44.70 12.62 23.41
C ARG A 107 -45.60 11.54 22.81
N GLY A 108 -46.91 11.75 22.82
CA GLY A 108 -47.88 10.71 22.45
C GLY A 108 -47.77 9.48 23.36
N LEU A 109 -47.41 8.33 22.78
CA LEU A 109 -47.18 7.05 23.49
C LEU A 109 -45.70 6.70 23.62
N GLU A 110 -44.81 7.65 23.36
CA GLU A 110 -43.37 7.49 23.41
C GLU A 110 -42.80 8.16 24.66
N VAL A 111 -41.90 7.47 25.34
CA VAL A 111 -41.22 7.96 26.54
C VAL A 111 -39.72 7.94 26.33
N ASP A 112 -39.10 9.09 26.54
CA ASP A 112 -37.66 9.32 26.45
C ASP A 112 -37.12 9.67 27.85
N CYS A 113 -36.27 8.81 28.39
CA CYS A 113 -35.63 8.96 29.70
C CYS A 113 -34.10 9.00 29.57
N ASP A 114 -33.60 9.59 28.49
CA ASP A 114 -32.18 9.56 28.14
C ASP A 114 -31.34 10.47 29.06
N GLU A 115 -30.13 10.04 29.41
CA GLU A 115 -29.18 10.81 30.25
C GLU A 115 -29.68 11.19 31.66
N THR A 116 -30.65 10.44 32.21
CA THR A 116 -31.28 10.73 33.50
C THR A 116 -30.61 10.07 34.71
N ASN A 117 -29.44 9.45 34.53
CA ASN A 117 -28.68 8.72 35.57
C ASN A 117 -29.47 7.59 36.27
N LEU A 118 -30.45 6.99 35.58
CA LEU A 118 -31.28 5.92 36.14
C LEU A 118 -30.44 4.67 36.44
N ARG A 119 -30.65 4.07 37.62
CA ARG A 119 -29.98 2.83 38.05
C ARG A 119 -30.81 1.57 37.80
N ALA A 120 -32.11 1.74 37.56
CA ALA A 120 -33.09 0.69 37.32
C ALA A 120 -34.16 1.17 36.33
N VAL A 121 -34.89 0.23 35.75
CA VAL A 121 -35.99 0.52 34.82
C VAL A 121 -37.12 1.23 35.58
N PRO A 122 -37.60 2.40 35.12
CA PRO A 122 -38.68 3.12 35.76
C PRO A 122 -40.03 2.43 35.55
N SER A 123 -40.93 2.57 36.53
CA SER A 123 -42.30 2.08 36.43
C SER A 123 -43.19 3.12 35.75
N ILE A 124 -43.59 2.85 34.51
CA ILE A 124 -44.42 3.73 33.66
C ILE A 124 -45.76 3.02 33.36
N SER A 125 -46.75 3.73 32.81
CA SER A 125 -48.01 3.17 32.29
C SER A 125 -47.79 2.10 31.20
N SER A 126 -48.70 1.13 31.09
CA SER A 126 -48.60 -0.04 30.19
C SER A 126 -48.89 0.25 28.70
N ASN A 127 -49.46 1.42 28.39
CA ASN A 127 -49.86 1.82 27.03
C ASN A 127 -48.72 2.38 26.16
N VAL A 128 -47.49 2.41 26.67
CA VAL A 128 -46.29 2.93 25.97
C VAL A 128 -45.93 2.05 24.75
N THR A 129 -45.63 2.69 23.62
CA THR A 129 -45.21 2.02 22.38
C THR A 129 -43.71 2.09 22.15
N THR A 130 -43.06 3.18 22.57
CA THR A 130 -41.60 3.36 22.47
C THR A 130 -41.05 3.80 23.82
N MET A 131 -40.01 3.12 24.30
CA MET A 131 -39.33 3.44 25.56
C MET A 131 -37.82 3.58 25.31
N SER A 132 -37.30 4.79 25.47
CA SER A 132 -35.87 5.08 25.44
C SER A 132 -35.31 5.27 26.84
N LEU A 133 -34.27 4.51 27.17
CA LEU A 133 -33.56 4.51 28.45
C LEU A 133 -32.04 4.57 28.22
N GLN A 134 -31.59 5.23 27.15
CA GLN A 134 -30.17 5.25 26.79
C GLN A 134 -29.36 6.16 27.70
N TRP A 135 -28.03 5.99 27.70
CA TRP A 135 -27.09 6.83 28.46
C TRP A 135 -27.39 6.88 29.96
N ASN A 136 -27.81 5.76 30.53
CA ASN A 136 -28.15 5.61 31.94
C ASN A 136 -27.15 4.68 32.66
N LEU A 137 -27.40 4.42 33.95
CA LEU A 137 -26.53 3.65 34.83
C LEU A 137 -27.12 2.28 35.19
N ILE A 138 -28.01 1.74 34.36
CA ILE A 138 -28.68 0.46 34.63
C ILE A 138 -27.65 -0.67 34.57
N ARG A 139 -27.59 -1.49 35.63
CA ARG A 139 -26.60 -2.58 35.75
C ARG A 139 -27.15 -3.97 35.50
N LYS A 140 -28.45 -4.19 35.73
CA LYS A 140 -29.11 -5.50 35.66
C LYS A 140 -30.56 -5.32 35.19
N LEU A 141 -31.03 -6.27 34.39
CA LEU A 141 -32.46 -6.38 34.06
C LEU A 141 -33.10 -7.49 34.91
N PRO A 142 -33.94 -7.14 35.90
CA PRO A 142 -34.58 -8.10 36.79
C PRO A 142 -35.61 -8.96 36.03
N PRO A 143 -36.00 -10.14 36.58
CA PRO A 143 -37.12 -10.91 36.02
C PRO A 143 -38.39 -10.06 36.02
N ASN A 144 -39.21 -10.22 34.97
CA ASN A 144 -40.51 -9.57 34.81
C ASN A 144 -40.48 -8.03 34.84
N GLY A 145 -39.30 -7.41 34.64
CA GLY A 145 -39.16 -5.95 34.68
C GLY A 145 -39.98 -5.22 33.63
N PHE A 146 -40.33 -5.90 32.53
CA PHE A 146 -41.12 -5.36 31.43
C PHE A 146 -42.48 -6.06 31.22
N GLU A 147 -42.91 -6.91 32.16
CA GLU A 147 -44.06 -7.82 31.97
C GLU A 147 -45.36 -7.11 31.58
N LYS A 148 -45.60 -5.90 32.10
CA LYS A 148 -46.83 -5.13 31.86
C LYS A 148 -46.89 -4.39 30.51
N TYR A 149 -45.80 -4.33 29.73
CA TYR A 149 -45.70 -3.50 28.53
C TYR A 149 -46.00 -4.28 27.24
N HIS A 150 -47.18 -4.89 27.15
CA HIS A 150 -47.56 -5.78 26.03
C HIS A 150 -47.61 -5.10 24.66
N HIS A 151 -47.80 -3.78 24.62
CA HIS A 151 -47.89 -2.98 23.40
C HIS A 151 -46.57 -2.30 22.99
N LEU A 152 -45.49 -2.50 23.77
CA LEU A 152 -44.20 -1.89 23.49
C LEU A 152 -43.64 -2.46 22.18
N GLN A 153 -43.30 -1.58 21.25
CA GLN A 153 -42.75 -1.90 19.93
C GLN A 153 -41.25 -1.65 19.85
N THR A 154 -40.75 -0.63 20.54
CA THR A 154 -39.32 -0.26 20.52
C THR A 154 -38.79 -0.05 21.93
N LEU A 155 -37.68 -0.71 22.25
CA LEU A 155 -36.98 -0.58 23.53
C LEU A 155 -35.50 -0.25 23.30
N CYS A 156 -35.07 0.93 23.76
CA CYS A 156 -33.68 1.37 23.68
C CYS A 156 -33.01 1.33 25.05
N LEU A 157 -31.97 0.50 25.20
CA LEU A 157 -31.18 0.31 26.43
C LEU A 157 -29.67 0.48 26.20
N GLN A 158 -29.30 1.15 25.10
CA GLN A 158 -27.91 1.38 24.73
C GLN A 158 -27.17 2.30 25.70
N TYR A 159 -25.83 2.22 25.70
CA TYR A 159 -24.95 3.04 26.56
C TYR A 159 -25.34 2.99 28.05
N ASN A 160 -25.60 1.78 28.54
CA ASN A 160 -25.81 1.51 29.96
C ASN A 160 -24.65 0.66 30.51
N ASN A 161 -24.78 0.16 31.73
CA ASN A 161 -23.79 -0.71 32.35
C ASN A 161 -24.34 -2.13 32.59
N ILE A 162 -25.24 -2.61 31.72
CA ILE A 162 -25.94 -3.88 31.91
C ILE A 162 -24.95 -5.03 31.81
N ARG A 163 -24.79 -5.77 32.91
CA ARG A 163 -23.90 -6.96 32.99
C ARG A 163 -24.68 -8.27 32.94
N SER A 164 -25.89 -8.27 33.47
CA SER A 164 -26.70 -9.47 33.65
C SER A 164 -28.15 -9.22 33.30
N ILE A 165 -28.70 -10.10 32.48
CA ILE A 165 -30.09 -10.12 32.06
C ILE A 165 -30.71 -11.41 32.59
N SER A 166 -31.82 -11.29 33.33
CA SER A 166 -32.59 -12.45 33.78
C SER A 166 -33.24 -13.17 32.60
N VAL A 167 -33.48 -14.48 32.70
CA VAL A 167 -34.17 -15.26 31.63
C VAL A 167 -35.55 -14.67 31.35
N TYR A 168 -36.25 -14.22 32.38
CA TYR A 168 -37.59 -13.66 32.27
C TYR A 168 -37.59 -12.13 32.19
N ALA A 169 -36.45 -11.49 31.86
CA ALA A 169 -36.38 -10.03 31.84
C ALA A 169 -37.36 -9.42 30.83
N PHE A 170 -37.43 -9.99 29.63
CA PHE A 170 -38.26 -9.51 28.51
C PHE A 170 -39.61 -10.21 28.39
N ARG A 171 -40.05 -10.92 29.44
CA ARG A 171 -41.33 -11.62 29.47
C ARG A 171 -42.47 -10.63 29.22
N GLY A 172 -43.50 -11.05 28.47
CA GLY A 172 -44.69 -10.24 28.20
C GLY A 172 -44.57 -9.21 27.06
N LEU A 173 -43.39 -9.04 26.46
CA LEU A 173 -43.13 -8.10 25.37
C LEU A 173 -43.51 -8.64 23.97
N TYR A 174 -44.75 -9.10 23.81
CA TYR A 174 -45.22 -9.79 22.60
C TYR A 174 -45.25 -8.92 21.34
N SER A 175 -45.36 -7.59 21.50
CA SER A 175 -45.43 -6.63 20.38
C SER A 175 -44.08 -6.02 19.99
N LEU A 176 -43.00 -6.40 20.68
CA LEU A 176 -41.69 -5.76 20.50
C LEU A 176 -41.13 -6.10 19.13
N THR A 177 -40.76 -5.07 18.37
CA THR A 177 -40.18 -5.16 17.02
C THR A 177 -38.70 -4.82 17.00
N LYS A 178 -38.25 -3.91 17.87
CA LYS A 178 -36.87 -3.42 17.92
C LYS A 178 -36.33 -3.41 19.35
N LEU A 179 -35.18 -4.06 19.54
CA LEU A 179 -34.48 -4.12 20.82
C LEU A 179 -33.00 -3.72 20.64
N TYR A 180 -32.62 -2.63 21.30
CA TYR A 180 -31.27 -2.10 21.28
C TYR A 180 -30.59 -2.29 22.64
N LEU A 181 -29.50 -3.04 22.66
CA LEU A 181 -28.69 -3.35 23.85
C LEU A 181 -27.21 -3.02 23.64
N SER A 182 -26.90 -2.19 22.64
CA SER A 182 -25.52 -1.84 22.27
C SER A 182 -24.77 -1.10 23.38
N HIS A 183 -23.44 -1.15 23.39
CA HIS A 183 -22.60 -0.41 24.35
C HIS A 183 -22.98 -0.70 25.81
N ASN A 184 -23.05 -1.99 26.14
CA ASN A 184 -23.28 -2.49 27.48
C ASN A 184 -22.13 -3.41 27.89
N ARG A 185 -22.26 -4.16 28.98
CA ARG A 185 -21.23 -5.07 29.49
C ARG A 185 -21.75 -6.49 29.62
N ILE A 186 -22.65 -6.89 28.71
CA ILE A 186 -23.31 -8.19 28.76
C ILE A 186 -22.28 -9.25 28.41
N THR A 187 -22.07 -10.22 29.32
CA THR A 187 -21.11 -11.30 29.12
C THR A 187 -21.74 -12.61 28.66
N PHE A 188 -23.02 -12.82 29.00
CA PHE A 188 -23.75 -14.05 28.69
C PHE A 188 -25.25 -13.81 28.61
N LEU A 189 -25.87 -14.37 27.58
CA LEU A 189 -27.33 -14.45 27.41
C LEU A 189 -27.77 -15.88 27.67
N LYS A 190 -28.76 -16.06 28.55
CA LYS A 190 -29.27 -17.38 28.91
C LYS A 190 -30.19 -17.92 27.80
N PRO A 191 -30.25 -19.25 27.57
CA PRO A 191 -31.24 -19.86 26.70
C PRO A 191 -32.67 -19.39 27.05
N GLY A 192 -33.48 -19.10 26.02
CA GLY A 192 -34.87 -18.65 26.19
C GLY A 192 -35.06 -17.22 26.68
N VAL A 193 -34.00 -16.40 26.81
CA VAL A 193 -34.15 -15.00 27.29
C VAL A 193 -35.05 -14.13 26.40
N PHE A 194 -35.27 -14.53 25.15
CA PHE A 194 -36.09 -13.82 24.16
C PHE A 194 -37.37 -14.59 23.77
N GLU A 195 -37.80 -15.56 24.57
CA GLU A 195 -38.89 -16.50 24.23
C GLU A 195 -40.20 -15.83 23.80
N ASP A 196 -40.62 -14.77 24.51
CA ASP A 196 -41.87 -14.05 24.22
C ASP A 196 -41.75 -13.04 23.06
N LEU A 197 -40.54 -12.78 22.54
CA LEU A 197 -40.26 -11.73 21.55
C LEU A 197 -40.57 -12.18 20.11
N GLN A 198 -41.77 -12.71 19.88
CA GLN A 198 -42.14 -13.39 18.63
C GLN A 198 -42.22 -12.45 17.40
N ARG A 199 -42.47 -11.16 17.63
CA ARG A 199 -42.54 -10.11 16.61
C ARG A 199 -41.25 -9.30 16.46
N LEU A 200 -40.19 -9.69 17.18
CA LEU A 200 -38.92 -8.96 17.12
C LEU A 200 -38.31 -9.12 15.75
N GLU A 201 -38.04 -7.99 15.11
CA GLU A 201 -37.41 -7.92 13.79
C GLU A 201 -35.92 -7.59 13.95
N TRP A 202 -35.57 -6.67 14.86
CA TRP A 202 -34.20 -6.15 15.02
C TRP A 202 -33.70 -6.40 16.43
N LEU A 203 -32.57 -7.11 16.52
CA LEU A 203 -31.84 -7.33 17.76
C LEU A 203 -30.40 -6.84 17.62
N ILE A 204 -30.08 -5.77 18.33
CA ILE A 204 -28.75 -5.14 18.30
C ILE A 204 -28.04 -5.35 19.64
N LEU A 205 -26.90 -6.03 19.59
CA LEU A 205 -26.04 -6.39 20.72
C LEU A 205 -24.58 -5.95 20.49
N GLU A 206 -24.38 -4.89 19.71
CA GLU A 206 -23.06 -4.33 19.41
C GLU A 206 -22.30 -3.91 20.69
N ASP A 207 -20.97 -4.00 20.68
CA ASP A 207 -20.09 -3.47 21.71
C ASP A 207 -20.50 -3.94 23.12
N ASN A 208 -20.42 -5.25 23.30
CA ASN A 208 -20.67 -5.96 24.54
C ASN A 208 -19.51 -6.94 24.78
N HIS A 209 -19.63 -7.80 25.79
CA HIS A 209 -18.57 -8.75 26.16
C HIS A 209 -19.02 -10.20 26.01
N LEU A 210 -19.87 -10.49 25.02
CA LEU A 210 -20.36 -11.85 24.77
C LEU A 210 -19.19 -12.73 24.31
N SER A 211 -18.91 -13.78 25.07
CA SER A 211 -17.85 -14.76 24.75
C SER A 211 -18.35 -15.99 24.02
N ARG A 212 -19.65 -16.31 24.16
CA ARG A 212 -20.30 -17.47 23.55
C ARG A 212 -21.78 -17.19 23.29
N ILE A 213 -22.32 -17.82 22.25
CA ILE A 213 -23.76 -17.85 21.94
C ILE A 213 -24.23 -19.30 21.78
N SER A 214 -25.44 -19.58 22.23
CA SER A 214 -26.14 -20.85 22.01
C SER A 214 -27.33 -20.62 21.08
N PRO A 215 -27.66 -21.53 20.14
CA PRO A 215 -28.86 -21.38 19.31
C PRO A 215 -30.15 -21.25 20.13
N LEU A 216 -30.20 -21.90 21.30
CA LEU A 216 -31.35 -21.82 22.23
C LEU A 216 -31.50 -20.44 22.89
N THR A 217 -30.49 -19.57 22.80
CA THR A 217 -30.59 -18.17 23.26
C THR A 217 -31.66 -17.42 22.46
N PHE A 218 -31.76 -17.74 21.17
CA PHE A 218 -32.66 -17.09 20.21
C PHE A 218 -34.00 -17.82 20.06
N TYR A 219 -34.33 -18.72 20.99
CA TYR A 219 -35.62 -19.39 21.02
C TYR A 219 -36.76 -18.35 21.09
N GLY A 220 -37.77 -18.49 20.23
CA GLY A 220 -38.92 -17.57 20.15
C GLY A 220 -38.81 -16.48 19.08
N LEU A 221 -37.62 -16.23 18.52
CA LEU A 221 -37.34 -15.14 17.56
C LEU A 221 -37.79 -15.44 16.11
N ASN A 222 -39.06 -15.78 15.93
CA ASN A 222 -39.62 -16.25 14.65
C ASN A 222 -39.67 -15.19 13.54
N SER A 223 -39.70 -13.90 13.92
CA SER A 223 -39.79 -12.77 12.99
C SER A 223 -38.47 -12.02 12.81
N LEU A 224 -37.37 -12.50 13.40
CA LEU A 224 -36.10 -11.77 13.40
C LEU A 224 -35.53 -11.68 12.00
N ILE A 225 -35.20 -10.46 11.60
CA ILE A 225 -34.69 -10.11 10.29
C ILE A 225 -33.20 -9.74 10.38
N LEU A 226 -32.81 -9.01 11.43
CA LEU A 226 -31.46 -8.49 11.63
C LEU A 226 -30.95 -8.83 13.03
N LEU A 227 -29.79 -9.50 13.05
CA LEU A 227 -29.03 -9.78 14.27
C LEU A 227 -27.62 -9.17 14.17
N ALA A 228 -27.34 -8.17 15.01
CA ALA A 228 -26.03 -7.53 15.08
C ALA A 228 -25.28 -7.90 16.37
N LEU A 229 -24.14 -8.58 16.23
CA LEU A 229 -23.26 -9.05 17.31
C LEU A 229 -21.83 -8.49 17.16
N MET A 230 -21.67 -7.40 16.41
CA MET A 230 -20.38 -6.77 16.15
C MET A 230 -19.67 -6.29 17.44
N LYS A 231 -18.34 -6.26 17.41
CA LYS A 231 -17.46 -5.83 18.52
C LYS A 231 -17.76 -6.53 19.85
N ASN A 232 -17.97 -7.84 19.80
CA ASN A 232 -18.01 -8.70 20.99
C ASN A 232 -16.70 -9.51 21.09
N VAL A 233 -16.63 -10.46 22.03
CA VAL A 233 -15.44 -11.31 22.25
C VAL A 233 -15.73 -12.77 21.91
N LEU A 234 -16.58 -13.02 20.91
CA LEU A 234 -16.95 -14.37 20.50
C LEU A 234 -15.73 -15.09 19.93
N THR A 235 -15.39 -16.24 20.52
CA THR A 235 -14.24 -17.06 20.09
C THR A 235 -14.65 -18.19 19.15
N HIS A 236 -15.86 -18.72 19.35
CA HIS A 236 -16.39 -19.86 18.61
C HIS A 236 -17.89 -19.68 18.36
N LEU A 237 -18.34 -20.10 17.19
CA LEU A 237 -19.76 -20.25 16.89
C LEU A 237 -20.25 -21.64 17.34
N PRO A 238 -21.56 -21.81 17.61
CA PRO A 238 -22.09 -23.07 18.08
C PRO A 238 -22.00 -24.19 17.04
N ASP A 239 -21.86 -25.42 17.56
CA ASP A 239 -21.77 -26.67 16.78
C ASP A 239 -23.12 -27.19 16.32
N LYS A 240 -24.17 -26.44 16.60
CA LYS A 240 -25.58 -26.72 16.30
C LYS A 240 -26.10 -25.64 15.34
N PRO A 241 -27.19 -25.91 14.61
CA PRO A 241 -27.71 -24.97 13.63
C PRO A 241 -28.13 -23.64 14.28
N LEU A 242 -27.44 -22.56 13.92
CA LEU A 242 -27.61 -21.26 14.58
C LEU A 242 -28.98 -20.64 14.29
N CYS A 243 -29.44 -20.70 13.04
CA CYS A 243 -30.69 -20.06 12.60
C CYS A 243 -31.94 -20.92 12.79
N GLN A 244 -31.86 -22.06 13.52
CA GLN A 244 -33.01 -22.95 13.72
C GLN A 244 -34.23 -22.23 14.34
N HIS A 245 -33.98 -21.28 15.24
CA HIS A 245 -35.02 -20.50 15.91
C HIS A 245 -35.21 -19.09 15.33
N MET A 246 -34.56 -18.79 14.20
CA MET A 246 -34.62 -17.50 13.50
C MET A 246 -34.80 -17.72 11.99
N PRO A 247 -35.91 -18.34 11.55
CA PRO A 247 -36.09 -18.77 10.15
C PRO A 247 -36.18 -17.62 9.15
N ARG A 248 -36.49 -16.40 9.61
CA ARG A 248 -36.61 -15.18 8.80
C ARG A 248 -35.35 -14.31 8.79
N LEU A 249 -34.25 -14.80 9.35
CA LEU A 249 -33.02 -14.00 9.45
C LEU A 249 -32.44 -13.71 8.05
N HIS A 250 -32.29 -12.43 7.75
CA HIS A 250 -31.75 -11.92 6.49
C HIS A 250 -30.35 -11.33 6.68
N TRP A 251 -30.09 -10.66 7.80
CA TRP A 251 -28.80 -10.02 8.09
C TRP A 251 -28.19 -10.56 9.38
N LEU A 252 -26.93 -11.01 9.29
CA LEU A 252 -26.16 -11.50 10.42
C LEU A 252 -24.77 -10.86 10.43
N ASP A 253 -24.47 -10.16 11.53
CA ASP A 253 -23.21 -9.43 11.68
C ASP A 253 -22.39 -9.93 12.87
N PHE A 254 -21.18 -10.39 12.59
CA PHE A 254 -20.16 -10.83 13.54
C PHE A 254 -18.88 -9.99 13.48
N GLU A 255 -18.90 -8.80 12.88
CA GLU A 255 -17.72 -7.95 12.73
C GLU A 255 -16.94 -7.79 14.04
N GLY A 256 -15.60 -7.82 13.96
CA GLY A 256 -14.75 -7.41 15.08
C GLY A 256 -14.83 -8.33 16.30
N ASN A 257 -15.13 -9.62 16.10
CA ASN A 257 -15.06 -10.65 17.12
C ASN A 257 -13.71 -11.40 17.07
N HIS A 258 -13.58 -12.52 17.79
CA HIS A 258 -12.38 -13.35 17.83
C HIS A 258 -12.63 -14.76 17.30
N ILE A 259 -13.50 -14.89 16.30
CA ILE A 259 -13.91 -16.20 15.77
C ILE A 259 -12.73 -16.81 15.00
N HIS A 260 -12.33 -18.03 15.39
CA HIS A 260 -11.21 -18.75 14.77
C HIS A 260 -11.63 -19.88 13.84
N ASN A 261 -12.69 -20.63 14.22
CA ASN A 261 -13.12 -21.83 13.52
C ASN A 261 -14.61 -21.77 13.21
N LEU A 262 -14.96 -22.11 11.97
CA LEU A 262 -16.34 -22.30 11.53
C LEU A 262 -16.61 -23.78 11.29
N ARG A 263 -17.66 -24.32 11.90
CA ARG A 263 -18.08 -25.72 11.67
C ARG A 263 -19.14 -25.79 10.58
N ASN A 264 -19.14 -26.88 9.82
CA ASN A 264 -20.04 -27.07 8.67
C ASN A 264 -21.53 -27.02 9.06
N LEU A 265 -21.86 -27.38 10.30
CA LEU A 265 -23.24 -27.44 10.81
C LEU A 265 -23.77 -26.08 11.29
N THR A 266 -22.92 -25.06 11.48
CA THR A 266 -23.34 -23.79 12.09
C THR A 266 -24.39 -23.06 11.24
N PHE A 267 -24.21 -23.03 9.91
CA PHE A 267 -25.07 -22.29 8.98
C PHE A 267 -26.12 -23.14 8.24
N ILE A 268 -26.27 -24.43 8.59
CA ILE A 268 -27.14 -25.36 7.84
C ILE A 268 -28.61 -24.94 7.80
N SER A 269 -29.09 -24.24 8.83
CA SER A 269 -30.47 -23.72 8.91
C SER A 269 -30.62 -22.27 8.47
N CYS A 270 -29.55 -21.61 7.99
CA CYS A 270 -29.55 -20.18 7.64
C CYS A 270 -29.86 -19.95 6.14
N SER A 271 -30.86 -20.65 5.59
CA SER A 271 -31.15 -20.65 4.15
C SER A 271 -31.72 -19.33 3.60
N ASN A 272 -32.26 -18.47 4.47
CA ASN A 272 -32.85 -17.19 4.08
C ASN A 272 -31.91 -15.99 4.22
N LEU A 273 -30.66 -16.24 4.64
CA LEU A 273 -29.67 -15.19 4.88
C LEU A 273 -29.26 -14.52 3.57
N THR A 274 -29.34 -13.19 3.54
CA THR A 274 -28.95 -12.35 2.40
C THR A 274 -27.64 -11.63 2.63
N VAL A 275 -27.32 -11.28 3.88
CA VAL A 275 -26.09 -10.58 4.24
C VAL A 275 -25.41 -11.26 5.41
N LEU A 276 -24.11 -11.53 5.24
CA LEU A 276 -23.24 -12.10 6.27
C LEU A 276 -21.98 -11.25 6.39
N VAL A 277 -21.78 -10.66 7.56
CA VAL A 277 -20.60 -9.85 7.86
C VAL A 277 -19.74 -10.61 8.87
N MET A 278 -18.52 -10.95 8.49
CA MET A 278 -17.55 -11.62 9.36
C MET A 278 -16.21 -10.89 9.43
N ARG A 279 -16.14 -9.66 8.91
CA ARG A 279 -14.89 -8.89 8.85
C ARG A 279 -14.20 -8.71 10.21
N LYS A 280 -12.88 -8.54 10.19
CA LYS A 280 -12.05 -8.35 11.39
C LYS A 280 -12.18 -9.47 12.44
N ASN A 281 -12.40 -10.71 12.00
CA ASN A 281 -12.28 -11.92 12.82
C ASN A 281 -10.91 -12.60 12.60
N LYS A 282 -10.66 -13.73 13.26
CA LYS A 282 -9.37 -14.44 13.24
C LYS A 282 -9.48 -15.84 12.62
N ILE A 283 -10.25 -15.94 11.53
CA ILE A 283 -10.54 -17.21 10.85
C ILE A 283 -9.36 -17.57 9.94
N ASN A 284 -8.68 -18.68 10.23
CA ASN A 284 -7.49 -19.09 9.48
C ASN A 284 -7.78 -20.18 8.43
N HIS A 285 -8.80 -21.01 8.70
CA HIS A 285 -9.18 -22.15 7.87
C HIS A 285 -10.69 -22.19 7.61
N LEU A 286 -11.06 -22.40 6.35
CA LEU A 286 -12.45 -22.60 5.92
C LEU A 286 -12.62 -23.99 5.32
N ASN A 287 -13.70 -24.69 5.70
CA ASN A 287 -14.04 -25.95 5.05
C ASN A 287 -14.86 -25.70 3.78
N GLU A 288 -14.69 -26.57 2.78
CA GLU A 288 -15.32 -26.44 1.46
C GLU A 288 -16.85 -26.27 1.50
N ASN A 289 -17.52 -26.93 2.47
CA ASN A 289 -18.98 -26.99 2.53
C ASN A 289 -19.60 -26.05 3.60
N THR A 290 -18.81 -25.21 4.28
CA THR A 290 -19.33 -24.37 5.37
C THR A 290 -20.44 -23.42 4.92
N PHE A 291 -20.33 -22.88 3.70
CA PHE A 291 -21.26 -21.87 3.16
C PHE A 291 -22.25 -22.42 2.12
N ALA A 292 -22.18 -23.72 1.79
CA ALA A 292 -23.07 -24.35 0.82
C ALA A 292 -24.58 -24.14 1.09
N PRO A 293 -25.06 -24.06 2.35
CA PRO A 293 -26.48 -23.78 2.64
C PRO A 293 -26.94 -22.34 2.32
N LEU A 294 -26.01 -21.39 2.16
CA LEU A 294 -26.30 -19.95 2.05
C LEU A 294 -26.60 -19.51 0.61
N GLN A 295 -27.51 -20.19 -0.07
CA GLN A 295 -27.75 -19.98 -1.51
C GLN A 295 -28.37 -18.61 -1.86
N LYS A 296 -29.06 -17.98 -0.90
CA LYS A 296 -29.68 -16.65 -1.05
C LYS A 296 -28.75 -15.50 -0.69
N LEU A 297 -27.52 -15.79 -0.28
CA LEU A 297 -26.56 -14.77 0.15
C LEU A 297 -26.24 -13.85 -1.03
N VAL A 298 -26.40 -12.55 -0.83
CA VAL A 298 -26.16 -11.48 -1.81
C VAL A 298 -24.87 -10.73 -1.47
N GLU A 299 -24.61 -10.53 -0.18
CA GLU A 299 -23.43 -9.82 0.31
C GLU A 299 -22.68 -10.65 1.35
N PHE A 300 -21.37 -10.78 1.16
CA PHE A 300 -20.50 -11.49 2.08
C PHE A 300 -19.21 -10.71 2.36
N SER A 301 -19.01 -10.31 3.61
CA SER A 301 -17.79 -9.61 4.02
C SER A 301 -16.84 -10.49 4.85
N LEU A 302 -15.65 -10.69 4.31
CA LEU A 302 -14.48 -11.36 4.90
C LEU A 302 -13.27 -10.40 5.00
N GLU A 303 -13.53 -9.09 4.98
CA GLU A 303 -12.52 -8.05 5.07
C GLU A 303 -11.68 -8.18 6.35
N GLY A 304 -10.37 -7.95 6.26
CA GLY A 304 -9.46 -8.10 7.40
C GLY A 304 -9.26 -9.53 7.92
N ILE A 305 -9.71 -10.56 7.20
CA ILE A 305 -9.46 -11.98 7.52
C ILE A 305 -8.45 -12.57 6.53
N GLU A 306 -7.45 -13.27 7.05
CA GLU A 306 -6.45 -13.98 6.25
C GLU A 306 -6.73 -15.48 6.18
N ILE A 307 -7.25 -15.93 5.04
CA ILE A 307 -7.64 -17.32 4.82
C ILE A 307 -6.49 -18.05 4.12
N SER A 308 -5.81 -18.93 4.85
CA SER A 308 -4.64 -19.67 4.33
C SER A 308 -5.00 -20.72 3.26
N ASN A 309 -6.18 -21.35 3.39
CA ASN A 309 -6.62 -22.46 2.55
C ASN A 309 -7.74 -22.08 1.58
N ILE A 310 -7.78 -20.83 1.12
CA ILE A 310 -8.86 -20.34 0.26
C ILE A 310 -8.93 -21.13 -1.07
N GLN A 311 -10.15 -21.51 -1.49
CA GLN A 311 -10.37 -22.29 -2.70
C GLN A 311 -11.65 -21.86 -3.43
N GLN A 312 -11.69 -22.03 -4.75
CA GLN A 312 -12.85 -21.67 -5.59
C GLN A 312 -14.11 -22.45 -5.22
N ARG A 313 -13.94 -23.70 -4.76
CA ARG A 313 -15.05 -24.59 -4.39
C ARG A 313 -15.84 -24.08 -3.18
N MET A 314 -15.21 -23.28 -2.31
CA MET A 314 -15.87 -22.71 -1.12
C MET A 314 -16.96 -21.70 -1.49
N PHE A 315 -16.76 -20.95 -2.57
CA PHE A 315 -17.67 -19.88 -3.00
C PHE A 315 -18.59 -20.31 -4.14
N ARG A 316 -18.25 -21.35 -4.90
CA ARG A 316 -19.06 -21.85 -6.03
C ARG A 316 -20.54 -22.12 -5.69
N PRO A 317 -20.94 -22.60 -4.49
CA PRO A 317 -22.35 -22.80 -4.15
C PRO A 317 -23.16 -21.51 -4.01
N LEU A 318 -22.50 -20.35 -3.84
CA LEU A 318 -23.13 -19.05 -3.55
C LEU A 318 -23.59 -18.36 -4.83
N MET A 319 -24.54 -18.97 -5.54
CA MET A 319 -24.95 -18.53 -6.89
C MET A 319 -25.58 -17.13 -6.95
N ASN A 320 -26.19 -16.67 -5.85
CA ASN A 320 -26.85 -15.35 -5.80
C ASN A 320 -25.93 -14.23 -5.26
N LEU A 321 -24.66 -14.54 -5.03
CA LEU A 321 -23.70 -13.62 -4.42
C LEU A 321 -23.31 -12.54 -5.42
N SER A 322 -23.65 -11.28 -5.11
CA SER A 322 -23.31 -10.13 -5.94
C SER A 322 -22.12 -9.35 -5.40
N HIS A 323 -21.95 -9.30 -4.08
CA HIS A 323 -20.90 -8.53 -3.41
C HIS A 323 -20.07 -9.42 -2.49
N ILE A 324 -18.75 -9.39 -2.64
CA ILE A 324 -17.83 -10.03 -1.72
C ILE A 324 -16.67 -9.09 -1.36
N TYR A 325 -16.33 -9.04 -0.07
CA TYR A 325 -15.24 -8.22 0.44
C TYR A 325 -14.18 -9.13 1.04
N PHE A 326 -12.94 -9.01 0.59
CA PHE A 326 -11.80 -9.78 1.06
C PHE A 326 -10.72 -8.87 1.66
N LYS A 327 -9.78 -9.47 2.41
CA LYS A 327 -8.58 -8.76 2.86
C LYS A 327 -7.62 -8.43 1.70
N LYS A 328 -7.39 -9.39 0.79
CA LYS A 328 -6.41 -9.27 -0.31
C LYS A 328 -7.09 -9.25 -1.66
N PHE A 329 -6.62 -8.41 -2.58
CA PHE A 329 -7.19 -8.29 -3.93
C PHE A 329 -7.15 -9.63 -4.69
N GLN A 330 -6.09 -10.42 -4.53
CA GLN A 330 -5.92 -11.72 -5.17
C GLN A 330 -7.02 -12.74 -4.81
N TYR A 331 -7.71 -12.56 -3.67
CA TYR A 331 -8.78 -13.46 -3.26
C TYR A 331 -10.00 -13.37 -4.17
N CYS A 332 -10.18 -12.27 -4.89
CA CYS A 332 -11.20 -12.14 -5.91
C CYS A 332 -11.08 -13.20 -7.03
N GLY A 333 -9.88 -13.73 -7.30
CA GLY A 333 -9.67 -14.83 -8.25
C GLY A 333 -10.37 -16.15 -7.84
N TYR A 334 -10.74 -16.29 -6.57
CA TYR A 334 -11.44 -17.47 -6.05
C TYR A 334 -12.96 -17.39 -6.18
N ALA A 335 -13.52 -16.21 -6.51
CA ALA A 335 -14.95 -15.99 -6.63
C ALA A 335 -15.32 -15.31 -7.97
N PRO A 336 -15.01 -15.95 -9.13
CA PRO A 336 -15.14 -15.31 -10.45
C PRO A 336 -16.60 -15.09 -10.90
N HIS A 337 -17.57 -15.73 -10.25
CA HIS A 337 -19.00 -15.59 -10.56
C HIS A 337 -19.65 -14.38 -9.86
N VAL A 338 -18.92 -13.73 -8.93
CA VAL A 338 -19.43 -12.61 -8.14
C VAL A 338 -19.29 -11.32 -8.95
N ARG A 339 -20.36 -10.52 -8.99
CA ARG A 339 -20.43 -9.28 -9.78
C ARG A 339 -19.45 -8.20 -9.31
N SER A 340 -19.31 -8.02 -8.00
CA SER A 340 -18.47 -6.99 -7.38
C SER A 340 -17.63 -7.61 -6.27
N CYS A 341 -16.31 -7.54 -6.41
CA CYS A 341 -15.36 -8.05 -5.43
C CYS A 341 -14.38 -6.96 -5.02
N LYS A 342 -14.27 -6.68 -3.72
CA LYS A 342 -13.36 -5.67 -3.16
C LYS A 342 -12.26 -6.36 -2.32
N PRO A 343 -11.01 -5.84 -2.29
CA PRO A 343 -10.54 -4.64 -2.98
C PRO A 343 -10.24 -4.88 -4.47
N ASN A 344 -10.48 -3.85 -5.29
CA ASN A 344 -10.26 -3.90 -6.76
C ASN A 344 -8.78 -3.72 -7.14
N THR A 345 -7.96 -3.25 -6.21
CA THR A 345 -6.57 -2.84 -6.41
C THR A 345 -5.78 -2.97 -5.12
N ASP A 346 -4.47 -3.25 -5.24
CA ASP A 346 -3.44 -3.11 -4.20
C ASP A 346 -2.66 -1.79 -4.39
N GLY A 347 -3.29 -0.77 -4.97
CA GLY A 347 -2.69 0.53 -5.31
C GLY A 347 -1.73 0.54 -6.50
N ILE A 348 -1.27 -0.63 -6.95
CA ILE A 348 -0.35 -0.79 -8.08
C ILE A 348 -1.04 -1.54 -9.23
N SER A 349 -1.69 -2.63 -8.89
CA SER A 349 -2.34 -3.58 -9.78
C SER A 349 -3.84 -3.36 -9.82
N SER A 350 -4.45 -3.78 -10.91
CA SER A 350 -5.90 -3.85 -11.09
C SER A 350 -6.30 -5.31 -11.34
N LEU A 351 -7.60 -5.62 -11.30
CA LEU A 351 -8.10 -6.95 -11.65
C LEU A 351 -7.60 -7.44 -13.03
N GLU A 352 -7.47 -6.52 -13.99
CA GLU A 352 -7.08 -6.85 -15.37
C GLU A 352 -5.57 -6.76 -15.60
N ASN A 353 -4.86 -5.86 -14.94
CA ASN A 353 -3.49 -5.49 -15.31
C ASN A 353 -2.58 -5.37 -14.08
N LEU A 354 -1.33 -5.81 -14.22
CA LEU A 354 -0.30 -5.72 -13.16
C LEU A 354 0.02 -4.27 -12.82
N LEU A 355 0.11 -3.39 -13.82
CA LEU A 355 0.19 -1.95 -13.63
C LEU A 355 -1.15 -1.34 -14.03
N ALA A 356 -1.91 -0.82 -13.07
CA ALA A 356 -3.24 -0.25 -13.32
C ALA A 356 -3.18 0.98 -14.23
N SER A 357 -2.21 1.87 -14.02
CA SER A 357 -2.13 3.14 -14.74
C SER A 357 -1.37 3.02 -16.08
N ILE A 358 -1.95 3.60 -17.13
CA ILE A 358 -1.27 3.76 -18.42
C ILE A 358 0.04 4.56 -18.29
N ILE A 359 0.09 5.52 -17.36
CA ILE A 359 1.25 6.38 -17.12
C ILE A 359 2.40 5.54 -16.57
N GLN A 360 2.12 4.67 -15.60
CA GLN A 360 3.10 3.74 -15.04
C GLN A 360 3.69 2.82 -16.12
N ARG A 361 2.85 2.28 -17.00
CA ARG A 361 3.30 1.38 -18.09
C ARG A 361 4.26 2.07 -19.05
N VAL A 362 3.91 3.27 -19.53
CA VAL A 362 4.78 4.04 -20.42
C VAL A 362 6.10 4.37 -19.73
N PHE A 363 6.03 4.78 -18.46
CA PHE A 363 7.21 5.17 -17.70
C PHE A 363 8.19 4.01 -17.46
N VAL A 364 7.68 2.81 -17.11
CA VAL A 364 8.51 1.62 -16.91
C VAL A 364 9.39 1.32 -18.12
N TRP A 365 8.82 1.39 -19.33
CA TRP A 365 9.57 1.18 -20.57
C TRP A 365 10.59 2.28 -20.84
N VAL A 366 10.20 3.55 -20.66
CA VAL A 366 11.09 4.70 -20.89
C VAL A 366 12.28 4.67 -19.93
N VAL A 367 12.04 4.50 -18.63
CA VAL A 367 13.11 4.50 -17.63
C VAL A 367 13.96 3.25 -17.72
N SER A 368 13.38 2.07 -17.97
CA SER A 368 14.18 0.87 -18.22
C SER A 368 15.14 1.06 -19.39
N ALA A 369 14.67 1.61 -20.51
CA ALA A 369 15.51 1.88 -21.68
C ALA A 369 16.61 2.91 -21.37
N VAL A 370 16.26 4.04 -20.75
CA VAL A 370 17.24 5.10 -20.41
C VAL A 370 18.29 4.57 -19.44
N THR A 371 17.89 3.83 -18.40
CA THR A 371 18.79 3.26 -17.41
C THR A 371 19.72 2.22 -18.02
N CYS A 372 19.19 1.27 -18.82
CA CYS A 372 20.01 0.25 -19.48
C CYS A 372 20.98 0.85 -20.49
N PHE A 373 20.47 1.62 -21.47
CA PHE A 373 21.32 2.18 -22.52
C PHE A 373 22.28 3.24 -21.99
N GLY A 374 21.84 4.10 -21.07
CA GLY A 374 22.66 5.14 -20.45
C GLY A 374 23.85 4.57 -19.68
N ASN A 375 23.61 3.56 -18.85
CA ASN A 375 24.68 2.92 -18.07
C ASN A 375 25.60 2.07 -18.95
N VAL A 376 25.08 1.29 -19.91
CA VAL A 376 25.89 0.53 -20.87
C VAL A 376 26.79 1.47 -21.69
N PHE A 377 26.24 2.59 -22.17
CA PHE A 377 27.01 3.60 -22.88
C PHE A 377 28.18 4.13 -22.04
N VAL A 378 27.96 4.42 -20.76
CA VAL A 378 29.03 4.87 -19.86
C VAL A 378 30.07 3.78 -19.63
N ILE A 379 29.65 2.52 -19.40
CA ILE A 379 30.55 1.38 -19.22
C ILE A 379 31.46 1.20 -20.45
N CYS A 380 30.88 1.29 -21.66
CA CYS A 380 31.63 1.15 -22.90
C CYS A 380 32.55 2.33 -23.18
N MET A 381 32.09 3.57 -22.98
CA MET A 381 32.84 4.77 -23.35
C MET A 381 33.96 5.12 -22.36
N ARG A 382 33.72 4.92 -21.07
CA ARG A 382 34.62 5.42 -20.01
C ARG A 382 36.06 4.86 -20.09
N PRO A 383 36.30 3.58 -20.46
CA PRO A 383 37.65 3.05 -20.69
C PRO A 383 38.43 3.76 -21.82
N TYR A 384 37.72 4.32 -22.82
CA TYR A 384 38.34 4.99 -23.97
C TYR A 384 38.63 6.48 -23.72
N ILE A 385 37.93 7.13 -22.78
CA ILE A 385 38.19 8.54 -22.44
C ILE A 385 39.56 8.63 -21.74
N ARG A 386 40.51 9.28 -22.41
CA ARG A 386 41.87 9.53 -21.90
C ARG A 386 41.83 10.62 -20.80
N SER A 387 41.28 10.32 -19.61
CA SER A 387 41.34 11.24 -18.45
C SER A 387 41.16 10.58 -17.07
N GLU A 388 41.92 11.11 -16.11
CA GLU A 388 41.84 11.06 -14.62
C GLU A 388 41.74 9.68 -13.93
N ASN A 389 42.66 9.44 -12.97
CA ASN A 389 42.71 8.36 -11.98
C ASN A 389 41.94 7.07 -12.36
N ARG A 390 42.65 6.07 -12.90
CA ARG A 390 42.10 4.75 -13.27
C ARG A 390 41.24 4.11 -12.16
N LEU A 391 41.53 4.38 -10.89
CA LEU A 391 40.77 3.85 -9.74
C LEU A 391 39.35 4.44 -9.65
N HIS A 392 39.19 5.76 -9.78
CA HIS A 392 37.87 6.39 -9.79
C HIS A 392 37.02 5.94 -10.99
N ALA A 393 37.64 5.75 -12.15
CA ALA A 393 36.95 5.24 -13.33
C ALA A 393 36.38 3.82 -13.08
N MET A 394 37.13 2.95 -12.41
CA MET A 394 36.66 1.60 -12.05
C MET A 394 35.45 1.63 -11.10
N SER A 395 35.47 2.51 -10.08
CA SER A 395 34.35 2.65 -9.14
C SER A 395 33.08 3.15 -9.84
N ILE A 396 33.20 4.09 -10.79
CA ILE A 396 32.06 4.58 -11.59
C ILE A 396 31.52 3.47 -12.50
N ILE A 397 32.39 2.67 -13.14
CA ILE A 397 31.96 1.52 -13.93
C ILE A 397 31.20 0.51 -13.05
N SER A 398 31.69 0.24 -11.84
CA SER A 398 31.00 -0.62 -10.87
C SER A 398 29.61 -0.09 -10.50
N LEU A 399 29.46 1.23 -10.34
CA LEU A 399 28.17 1.86 -10.06
C LEU A 399 27.20 1.69 -11.24
N CYS A 400 27.67 1.91 -12.47
CA CYS A 400 26.86 1.67 -13.67
C CYS A 400 26.45 0.19 -13.82
N CYS A 401 27.29 -0.76 -13.38
CA CYS A 401 26.92 -2.18 -13.36
C CYS A 401 25.77 -2.44 -12.37
N ALA A 402 25.79 -1.82 -11.19
CA ALA A 402 24.69 -1.90 -10.23
C ALA A 402 23.42 -1.27 -10.81
N ASP A 403 23.48 -0.03 -11.30
CA ASP A 403 22.33 0.69 -11.88
C ASP A 403 21.68 -0.05 -13.08
N CYS A 404 22.46 -0.79 -13.87
CA CYS A 404 21.94 -1.61 -14.96
C CYS A 404 20.99 -2.71 -14.46
N LEU A 405 21.22 -3.25 -13.25
CA LEU A 405 20.36 -4.26 -12.63
C LEU A 405 18.96 -3.70 -12.33
N MET A 406 18.84 -2.43 -11.91
CA MET A 406 17.55 -1.74 -11.78
C MET A 406 16.82 -1.61 -13.13
N GLY A 407 17.56 -1.34 -14.21
CA GLY A 407 16.99 -1.29 -15.55
C GLY A 407 16.44 -2.63 -16.03
N ILE A 408 17.15 -3.73 -15.74
CA ILE A 408 16.71 -5.11 -16.02
C ILE A 408 15.47 -5.46 -15.19
N TYR A 409 15.45 -5.10 -13.91
CA TYR A 409 14.29 -5.27 -13.05
C TYR A 409 13.03 -4.63 -13.66
N LEU A 410 13.09 -3.35 -14.03
CA LEU A 410 11.97 -2.66 -14.66
C LEU A 410 11.56 -3.28 -16.00
N PHE A 411 12.52 -3.74 -16.79
CA PHE A 411 12.24 -4.44 -18.05
C PHE A 411 11.40 -5.70 -17.81
N VAL A 412 11.76 -6.51 -16.81
CA VAL A 412 11.04 -7.74 -16.49
C VAL A 412 9.62 -7.43 -16.00
N ILE A 413 9.44 -6.41 -15.14
CA ILE A 413 8.11 -5.97 -14.71
C ILE A 413 7.25 -5.52 -15.91
N GLY A 414 7.81 -4.72 -16.82
CA GLY A 414 7.12 -4.30 -18.05
C GLY A 414 6.75 -5.48 -18.97
N ALA A 415 7.62 -6.49 -19.07
CA ALA A 415 7.35 -7.68 -19.88
C ALA A 415 6.23 -8.55 -19.28
N PHE A 416 6.18 -8.72 -17.95
CA PHE A 416 5.12 -9.47 -17.29
C PHE A 416 3.80 -8.71 -17.23
N ASP A 417 3.82 -7.37 -17.16
CA ASP A 417 2.62 -6.54 -17.35
C ASP A 417 2.00 -6.77 -18.74
N LEU A 418 2.83 -6.80 -19.80
CA LEU A 418 2.35 -7.14 -21.14
C LEU A 418 1.80 -8.57 -21.23
N LYS A 419 2.42 -9.53 -20.54
CA LYS A 419 2.03 -10.95 -20.55
C LYS A 419 0.68 -11.18 -19.88
N PHE A 420 0.39 -10.49 -18.78
CA PHE A 420 -0.80 -10.72 -17.96
C PHE A 420 -1.94 -9.74 -18.26
N ARG A 421 -1.83 -8.99 -19.34
CA ARG A 421 -2.77 -7.92 -19.70
C ARG A 421 -4.19 -8.45 -19.92
N GLY A 422 -5.17 -7.81 -19.28
CA GLY A 422 -6.59 -8.16 -19.34
C GLY A 422 -7.02 -9.27 -18.37
N GLU A 423 -6.09 -10.08 -17.85
CA GLU A 423 -6.43 -11.23 -16.98
C GLU A 423 -5.48 -11.40 -15.77
N TYR A 424 -4.89 -10.31 -15.28
CA TYR A 424 -3.87 -10.38 -14.22
C TYR A 424 -4.33 -11.11 -12.96
N ASN A 425 -5.55 -10.89 -12.48
CA ASN A 425 -6.05 -11.49 -11.25
C ASN A 425 -6.01 -13.03 -11.25
N LYS A 426 -6.15 -13.69 -12.41
CA LYS A 426 -6.02 -15.16 -12.52
C LYS A 426 -4.59 -15.64 -12.27
N HIS A 427 -3.61 -14.79 -12.55
CA HIS A 427 -2.18 -15.10 -12.45
C HIS A 427 -1.50 -14.44 -11.26
N ALA A 428 -2.16 -13.51 -10.56
CA ALA A 428 -1.58 -12.68 -9.51
C ALA A 428 -0.92 -13.52 -8.39
N GLN A 429 -1.62 -14.53 -7.87
CA GLN A 429 -1.07 -15.38 -6.81
C GLN A 429 0.12 -16.22 -7.31
N LEU A 430 -0.02 -16.87 -8.48
CA LEU A 430 1.06 -17.66 -9.07
C LEU A 430 2.30 -16.81 -9.37
N TRP A 431 2.10 -15.56 -9.79
CA TRP A 431 3.17 -14.61 -10.03
C TRP A 431 3.89 -14.22 -8.73
N MET A 432 3.15 -13.77 -7.72
CA MET A 432 3.74 -13.32 -6.45
C MET A 432 4.41 -14.45 -5.65
N GLU A 433 3.90 -15.68 -5.73
CA GLU A 433 4.54 -16.85 -5.11
C GLU A 433 5.69 -17.44 -5.95
N SER A 434 5.85 -16.99 -7.20
CA SER A 434 6.86 -17.56 -8.10
C SER A 434 8.29 -17.20 -7.71
N ILE A 435 9.22 -18.12 -8.04
CA ILE A 435 10.65 -17.85 -7.94
C ILE A 435 11.09 -16.69 -8.85
N HIS A 436 10.34 -16.42 -9.93
CA HIS A 436 10.62 -15.31 -10.84
C HIS A 436 10.44 -13.96 -10.14
N CYS A 437 9.31 -13.76 -9.45
CA CYS A 437 9.06 -12.55 -8.67
C CYS A 437 10.12 -12.37 -7.59
N GLN A 438 10.47 -13.45 -6.89
CA GLN A 438 11.50 -13.43 -5.85
C GLN A 438 12.89 -13.02 -6.36
N ILE A 439 13.33 -13.55 -7.51
CA ILE A 439 14.63 -13.20 -8.12
C ILE A 439 14.60 -11.76 -8.67
N VAL A 440 13.49 -11.34 -9.24
CA VAL A 440 13.32 -9.97 -9.77
C VAL A 440 13.39 -8.96 -8.61
N GLY A 441 12.73 -9.25 -7.49
CA GLY A 441 12.78 -8.44 -6.28
C GLY A 441 14.17 -8.40 -5.62
N SER A 442 14.87 -9.54 -5.55
CA SER A 442 16.24 -9.56 -5.01
C SER A 442 17.21 -8.76 -5.89
N LEU A 443 17.02 -8.78 -7.21
CA LEU A 443 17.81 -7.98 -8.13
C LEU A 443 17.63 -6.47 -7.91
N ALA A 444 16.41 -6.03 -7.64
CA ALA A 444 16.13 -4.62 -7.32
C ALA A 444 16.83 -4.19 -6.04
N ILE A 445 16.75 -4.98 -4.96
CA ILE A 445 17.46 -4.68 -3.70
C ILE A 445 18.98 -4.70 -3.89
N LEU A 446 19.51 -5.68 -4.62
CA LEU A 446 20.93 -5.74 -4.93
C LEU A 446 21.40 -4.45 -5.62
N SER A 447 20.62 -3.98 -6.60
CA SER A 447 20.90 -2.75 -7.33
C SER A 447 20.91 -1.53 -6.42
N THR A 448 19.88 -1.34 -5.57
CA THR A 448 19.76 -0.14 -4.74
C THR A 448 20.82 -0.08 -3.66
N GLU A 449 21.02 -1.18 -2.93
CA GLU A 449 21.92 -1.24 -1.78
C GLU A 449 23.38 -1.13 -2.20
N VAL A 450 23.78 -1.85 -3.27
CA VAL A 450 25.14 -1.72 -3.82
C VAL A 450 25.39 -0.30 -4.32
N SER A 451 24.41 0.35 -4.95
CA SER A 451 24.56 1.72 -5.44
C SER A 451 24.79 2.71 -4.30
N VAL A 452 24.01 2.65 -3.21
CA VAL A 452 24.21 3.51 -2.03
C VAL A 452 25.59 3.27 -1.40
N LEU A 453 26.01 2.01 -1.23
CA LEU A 453 27.32 1.69 -0.69
C LEU A 453 28.47 2.16 -1.62
N LEU A 454 28.31 2.07 -2.94
CA LEU A 454 29.30 2.60 -3.89
C LEU A 454 29.35 4.13 -3.87
N LEU A 455 28.21 4.80 -3.73
CA LEU A 455 28.14 6.25 -3.54
C LEU A 455 28.89 6.67 -2.28
N THR A 456 28.62 6.05 -1.13
CA THR A 456 29.36 6.35 0.11
C THR A 456 30.86 6.14 -0.07
N PHE A 457 31.27 5.04 -0.71
CA PHE A 457 32.68 4.79 -0.99
C PHE A 457 33.32 5.88 -1.87
N LEU A 458 32.66 6.29 -2.96
CA LEU A 458 33.11 7.37 -3.84
C LEU A 458 33.26 8.69 -3.07
N THR A 459 32.34 9.01 -2.15
CA THR A 459 32.44 10.22 -1.32
C THR A 459 33.61 10.16 -0.35
N LEU A 460 33.82 9.03 0.32
CA LEU A 460 34.92 8.82 1.26
C LEU A 460 36.28 8.85 0.56
N GLU A 461 36.38 8.26 -0.63
CA GLU A 461 37.59 8.29 -1.45
C GLU A 461 37.98 9.75 -1.77
N LYS A 462 37.01 10.58 -2.17
CA LYS A 462 37.23 12.01 -2.43
C LYS A 462 37.54 12.81 -1.19
N TYR A 463 36.85 12.53 -0.08
CA TYR A 463 37.11 13.16 1.21
C TYR A 463 38.57 12.96 1.64
N ILE A 464 39.07 11.72 1.59
CA ILE A 464 40.45 11.40 1.97
C ILE A 464 41.45 12.13 1.07
N CYS A 465 41.21 12.16 -0.25
CA CYS A 465 42.10 12.83 -1.21
C CYS A 465 42.17 14.36 -1.02
N ILE A 466 41.06 15.00 -0.65
CA ILE A 466 40.97 16.46 -0.54
C ILE A 466 41.43 16.95 0.83
N VAL A 467 40.97 16.32 1.92
CA VAL A 467 41.25 16.77 3.29
C VAL A 467 42.65 16.37 3.76
N TYR A 468 43.18 15.23 3.27
CA TYR A 468 44.51 14.72 3.66
C TYR A 468 45.44 14.59 2.44
N PRO A 469 45.89 15.71 1.84
CA PRO A 469 46.69 15.69 0.62
C PRO A 469 48.09 15.07 0.76
N PHE A 470 48.67 15.03 1.97
CA PHE A 470 50.08 14.64 2.23
C PHE A 470 50.28 13.36 3.07
N ARG A 471 49.43 12.33 2.95
CA ARG A 471 49.63 11.06 3.68
C ARG A 471 49.58 9.81 2.79
N CYS A 472 50.33 8.78 3.18
CA CYS A 472 50.33 7.39 2.66
C CYS A 472 48.96 6.68 2.67
N LEU A 473 47.87 7.38 2.98
CA LEU A 473 46.51 6.85 3.00
C LEU A 473 45.82 6.82 1.63
N ARG A 474 46.43 7.31 0.54
CA ARG A 474 45.86 7.18 -0.81
C ARG A 474 45.57 5.71 -1.11
N PRO A 475 44.33 5.35 -1.50
CA PRO A 475 44.00 3.96 -1.80
C PRO A 475 44.86 3.42 -2.93
N LYS A 476 45.66 2.40 -2.63
CA LYS A 476 46.35 1.59 -3.63
C LYS A 476 45.32 0.78 -4.41
N LYS A 477 45.64 0.44 -5.67
CA LYS A 477 44.76 -0.32 -6.57
C LYS A 477 44.18 -1.59 -5.94
N CYS A 478 44.99 -2.38 -5.24
CA CYS A 478 44.52 -3.59 -4.57
C CYS A 478 43.45 -3.29 -3.51
N ARG A 479 43.66 -2.24 -2.69
CA ARG A 479 42.71 -1.87 -1.62
C ARG A 479 41.36 -1.43 -2.20
N THR A 480 41.35 -0.65 -3.28
CA THR A 480 40.11 -0.26 -3.96
C THR A 480 39.36 -1.48 -4.50
N ILE A 481 40.05 -2.42 -5.15
CA ILE A 481 39.43 -3.64 -5.69
C ILE A 481 38.86 -4.50 -4.55
N THR A 482 39.61 -4.68 -3.46
CA THR A 482 39.12 -5.43 -2.29
C THR A 482 37.85 -4.80 -1.70
N VAL A 483 37.80 -3.47 -1.56
CA VAL A 483 36.60 -2.79 -1.04
C VAL A 483 35.41 -2.94 -2.00
N LEU A 484 35.62 -2.82 -3.32
CA LEU A 484 34.55 -3.04 -4.30
C LEU A 484 33.99 -4.47 -4.23
N ILE A 485 34.86 -5.48 -4.11
CA ILE A 485 34.44 -6.88 -3.93
C ILE A 485 33.63 -7.04 -2.64
N LEU A 486 34.09 -6.45 -1.53
CA LEU A 486 33.36 -6.50 -0.26
C LEU A 486 31.97 -5.86 -0.36
N ILE A 487 31.85 -4.71 -1.03
CA ILE A 487 30.56 -4.04 -1.26
C ILE A 487 29.60 -4.96 -2.03
N TRP A 488 30.07 -5.58 -3.12
CA TRP A 488 29.25 -6.53 -3.89
C TRP A 488 28.86 -7.76 -3.08
N MET A 489 29.78 -8.31 -2.28
CA MET A 489 29.49 -9.45 -1.41
C MET A 489 28.43 -9.08 -0.35
N THR A 490 28.56 -7.92 0.30
CA THR A 490 27.56 -7.44 1.26
C THR A 490 26.21 -7.23 0.60
N GLY A 491 26.17 -6.59 -0.58
CA GLY A 491 24.92 -6.41 -1.33
C GLY A 491 24.26 -7.73 -1.73
N PHE A 492 25.06 -8.72 -2.17
CA PHE A 492 24.55 -10.04 -2.52
C PHE A 492 23.97 -10.77 -1.30
N ILE A 493 24.66 -10.70 -0.16
CA ILE A 493 24.17 -11.27 1.09
C ILE A 493 22.84 -10.63 1.49
N VAL A 494 22.75 -9.30 1.47
CA VAL A 494 21.52 -8.55 1.80
C VAL A 494 20.37 -8.88 0.83
N ALA A 495 20.65 -8.99 -0.47
CA ALA A 495 19.62 -9.26 -1.45
C ALA A 495 19.12 -10.72 -1.48
N PHE A 496 19.94 -11.70 -1.10
CA PHE A 496 19.59 -13.12 -1.25
C PHE A 496 19.30 -13.84 0.08
N ILE A 497 19.65 -13.26 1.25
CA ILE A 497 19.29 -13.83 2.57
C ILE A 497 17.80 -14.20 2.68
N PRO A 498 16.84 -13.33 2.29
CA PRO A 498 15.42 -13.64 2.47
C PRO A 498 14.93 -14.86 1.68
N LEU A 499 15.70 -15.33 0.68
CA LEU A 499 15.36 -16.50 -0.13
C LEU A 499 15.78 -17.82 0.52
N THR A 500 16.68 -17.79 1.51
CA THR A 500 17.26 -19.00 2.11
C THR A 500 16.34 -19.72 3.10
N ASN A 501 15.54 -18.96 3.86
CA ASN A 501 14.68 -19.52 4.90
C ASN A 501 13.23 -19.02 4.74
N LYS A 502 12.41 -19.85 4.07
CA LYS A 502 10.99 -19.58 3.85
C LYS A 502 10.15 -19.59 5.13
N ASP A 503 10.56 -20.32 6.16
CA ASP A 503 9.83 -20.36 7.43
C ASP A 503 9.99 -19.05 8.22
N PHE A 504 11.17 -18.43 8.12
CA PHE A 504 11.50 -17.20 8.83
C PHE A 504 11.06 -15.93 8.10
N PHE A 505 11.32 -15.85 6.78
CA PHE A 505 11.04 -14.65 5.97
C PHE A 505 9.73 -14.74 5.18
N LYS A 506 9.04 -15.90 5.16
CA LYS A 506 7.85 -16.16 4.33
C LYS A 506 8.10 -15.71 2.88
N ASN A 507 7.11 -15.13 2.20
CA ASN A 507 7.26 -14.61 0.84
C ASN A 507 7.66 -13.13 0.86
N TYR A 508 8.86 -12.83 1.38
CA TYR A 508 9.33 -11.45 1.60
C TYR A 508 9.23 -10.54 0.37
N TYR A 509 9.61 -11.04 -0.81
CA TYR A 509 9.54 -10.27 -2.06
C TYR A 509 8.16 -10.27 -2.70
N GLY A 510 7.38 -11.33 -2.51
CA GLY A 510 6.07 -11.51 -3.15
C GLY A 510 4.90 -10.98 -2.34
N THR A 511 5.09 -9.86 -1.63
CA THR A 511 3.99 -9.19 -0.89
C THR A 511 3.14 -8.33 -1.82
N ASN A 512 3.67 -7.90 -2.97
CA ASN A 512 3.00 -7.08 -3.96
C ASN A 512 3.29 -7.53 -5.40
N GLY A 513 2.49 -7.04 -6.36
CA GLY A 513 2.62 -7.39 -7.78
C GLY A 513 3.95 -6.98 -8.44
N VAL A 514 4.69 -6.03 -7.85
CA VAL A 514 5.95 -5.46 -8.36
C VAL A 514 7.19 -6.04 -7.68
N CYS A 515 6.99 -7.01 -6.78
CA CYS A 515 8.02 -7.80 -6.13
C CYS A 515 9.02 -6.99 -5.28
N PHE A 516 8.59 -5.88 -4.67
CA PHE A 516 9.47 -4.97 -3.93
C PHE A 516 8.96 -4.69 -2.51
N PRO A 517 9.71 -5.00 -1.45
CA PRO A 517 9.22 -4.99 -0.06
C PRO A 517 9.36 -3.61 0.63
N LEU A 518 8.72 -2.57 0.08
CA LEU A 518 8.76 -1.21 0.64
C LEU A 518 7.78 -1.05 1.82
N HIS A 519 6.50 -1.30 1.54
CA HIS A 519 5.38 -1.24 2.49
C HIS A 519 5.00 -2.66 2.89
N SER A 520 5.09 -2.95 4.18
CA SER A 520 4.86 -4.29 4.73
C SER A 520 3.83 -4.17 5.84
N GLU A 521 2.60 -3.85 5.47
CA GLU A 521 1.46 -3.81 6.39
C GLU A 521 1.18 -5.18 7.04
N ASP A 522 1.57 -6.28 6.39
CA ASP A 522 1.09 -7.62 6.70
C ASP A 522 2.21 -8.68 6.87
N THR A 523 3.31 -8.37 7.55
CA THR A 523 4.21 -9.46 8.00
C THR A 523 3.83 -9.93 9.39
N GLU A 524 3.06 -11.02 9.46
CA GLU A 524 2.90 -11.86 10.67
C GLU A 524 4.25 -12.26 11.30
N SER A 525 5.38 -12.16 10.56
CA SER A 525 6.72 -12.33 11.12
C SER A 525 7.35 -10.97 11.44
N THR A 526 7.48 -10.70 12.74
CA THR A 526 8.28 -9.60 13.31
C THR A 526 9.69 -9.52 12.71
N ALA A 527 10.26 -10.66 12.33
CA ALA A 527 11.58 -10.76 11.72
C ALA A 527 11.70 -10.07 10.34
N ALA A 528 10.74 -10.25 9.43
CA ALA A 528 10.77 -9.66 8.10
C ALA A 528 10.63 -8.13 8.15
N GLN A 529 9.78 -7.65 9.08
CA GLN A 529 9.62 -6.22 9.35
C GLN A 529 10.92 -5.60 9.88
N ILE A 530 11.55 -6.22 10.87
CA ILE A 530 12.84 -5.78 11.43
C ILE A 530 13.90 -5.73 10.32
N TYR A 531 13.95 -6.75 9.46
CA TYR A 531 14.90 -6.82 8.35
C TYR A 531 14.71 -5.68 7.33
N SER A 532 13.47 -5.44 6.91
CA SER A 532 13.14 -4.33 5.99
C SER A 532 13.49 -2.96 6.59
N VAL A 533 13.24 -2.75 7.88
CA VAL A 533 13.63 -1.52 8.58
C VAL A 533 15.15 -1.36 8.66
N ALA A 534 15.87 -2.44 8.97
CA ALA A 534 17.33 -2.41 9.07
C ALA A 534 18.00 -2.01 7.74
N ILE A 535 17.49 -2.49 6.60
CA ILE A 535 18.01 -2.14 5.27
C ILE A 535 17.61 -0.72 4.90
N PHE A 536 16.30 -0.46 4.76
CA PHE A 536 15.83 0.79 4.16
C PHE A 536 16.04 2.00 5.05
N LEU A 537 15.96 1.86 6.38
CA LEU A 537 16.21 2.96 7.31
C LEU A 537 17.62 2.87 7.89
N GLY A 538 18.06 1.71 8.37
CA GLY A 538 19.34 1.59 9.06
C GLY A 538 20.56 1.84 8.17
N VAL A 539 20.82 0.96 7.20
CA VAL A 539 22.01 1.03 6.32
C VAL A 539 22.04 2.34 5.55
N ASN A 540 20.91 2.73 4.95
CA ASN A 540 20.82 3.95 4.14
C ASN A 540 20.98 5.22 4.98
N LEU A 541 20.42 5.30 6.20
CA LEU A 541 20.63 6.47 7.08
C LEU A 541 22.10 6.61 7.47
N VAL A 542 22.77 5.51 7.83
CA VAL A 542 24.20 5.53 8.17
C VAL A 542 25.03 5.99 6.96
N ALA A 543 24.72 5.49 5.77
CA ALA A 543 25.32 5.94 4.52
C ALA A 543 25.16 7.46 4.31
N PHE A 544 23.95 7.99 4.47
CA PHE A 544 23.70 9.43 4.34
C PHE A 544 24.44 10.29 5.36
N ILE A 545 24.49 9.87 6.63
CA ILE A 545 25.23 10.58 7.67
C ILE A 545 26.71 10.67 7.31
N ILE A 546 27.32 9.57 6.87
CA ILE A 546 28.72 9.53 6.45
C ILE A 546 28.94 10.49 5.27
N ILE A 547 28.04 10.48 4.29
CA ILE A 547 28.14 11.32 3.11
C ILE A 547 28.04 12.81 3.47
N VAL A 548 27.03 13.21 4.25
CA VAL A 548 26.82 14.60 4.68
C VAL A 548 28.02 15.10 5.48
N PHE A 549 28.51 14.31 6.43
CA PHE A 549 29.69 14.64 7.21
C PHE A 549 30.95 14.81 6.34
N SER A 550 31.15 13.89 5.38
CA SER A 550 32.29 13.91 4.47
C SER A 550 32.29 15.16 3.57
N TYR A 551 31.13 15.55 3.03
CA TYR A 551 31.03 16.78 2.25
C TYR A 551 31.14 18.05 3.08
N GLY A 552 30.51 18.10 4.27
CA GLY A 552 30.65 19.24 5.18
C GLY A 552 32.12 19.52 5.47
N SER A 553 32.86 18.47 5.80
CA SER A 553 34.31 18.55 6.05
C SER A 553 35.13 18.89 4.80
N MET A 554 34.77 18.35 3.64
CA MET A 554 35.41 18.66 2.36
C MET A 554 35.25 20.13 1.98
N PHE A 555 34.03 20.68 2.08
CA PHE A 555 33.77 22.10 1.80
C PHE A 555 34.45 23.02 2.80
N TYR A 556 34.46 22.65 4.09
CA TYR A 556 35.18 23.39 5.12
C TYR A 556 36.68 23.45 4.83
N SER A 557 37.30 22.31 4.50
CA SER A 557 38.73 22.25 4.15
C SER A 557 39.05 23.07 2.90
N ILE A 558 38.20 23.02 1.87
CA ILE A 558 38.37 23.84 0.66
C ILE A 558 38.27 25.34 0.99
N HIS A 559 37.31 25.74 1.82
CA HIS A 559 37.14 27.13 2.25
C HIS A 559 38.37 27.63 3.02
N GLN A 560 38.87 26.81 3.96
CA GLN A 560 40.08 27.11 4.71
C GLN A 560 41.30 27.26 3.77
N SER A 561 41.51 26.28 2.87
CA SER A 561 42.63 26.31 1.92
C SER A 561 42.55 27.45 0.91
N ALA A 562 41.35 27.93 0.57
CA ALA A 562 41.15 29.10 -0.29
C ALA A 562 41.56 30.42 0.39
N ILE A 563 41.47 30.50 1.73
CA ILE A 563 41.90 31.66 2.51
C ILE A 563 43.43 31.67 2.70
N THR A 564 44.06 30.50 2.86
CA THR A 564 45.48 30.41 3.25
C THR A 564 46.48 30.42 2.08
N ALA A 565 46.07 30.16 0.83
CA ALA A 565 47.01 30.03 -0.30
C ALA A 565 46.54 30.73 -1.58
N THR A 566 47.11 31.89 -1.90
CA THR A 566 46.86 32.66 -3.14
C THR A 566 47.55 32.08 -4.38
N GLU A 567 48.61 31.27 -4.21
CA GLU A 567 49.46 30.76 -5.29
C GLU A 567 49.02 29.37 -5.82
N ILE A 568 48.24 28.59 -5.04
CA ILE A 568 47.67 27.28 -5.44
C ILE A 568 46.23 27.44 -5.99
N ARG A 569 45.88 28.63 -6.48
CA ARG A 569 44.50 28.99 -6.83
C ARG A 569 43.93 28.19 -8.01
N ASN A 570 44.77 27.76 -8.96
CA ASN A 570 44.31 27.04 -10.15
C ASN A 570 44.05 25.55 -9.88
N GLN A 571 44.88 24.89 -9.07
CA GLN A 571 44.67 23.48 -8.69
C GLN A 571 43.45 23.35 -7.76
N VAL A 572 43.31 24.25 -6.79
CA VAL A 572 42.15 24.30 -5.87
C VAL A 572 40.85 24.57 -6.64
N LYS A 573 40.85 25.48 -7.63
CA LYS A 573 39.68 25.74 -8.49
C LYS A 573 39.23 24.49 -9.27
N LYS A 574 40.17 23.68 -9.77
CA LYS A 574 39.84 22.46 -10.53
C LYS A 574 39.20 21.41 -9.61
N GLU A 575 39.79 21.17 -8.44
CA GLU A 575 39.23 20.25 -7.42
C GLU A 575 37.87 20.75 -6.86
N MET A 576 37.68 22.06 -6.75
CA MET A 576 36.42 22.68 -6.30
C MET A 576 35.26 22.48 -7.30
N ILE A 577 35.54 22.58 -8.61
CA ILE A 577 34.54 22.29 -9.66
C ILE A 577 34.15 20.81 -9.63
N LEU A 578 35.12 19.92 -9.38
CA LEU A 578 34.86 18.49 -9.23
C LEU A 578 34.04 18.20 -7.96
N ALA A 579 34.40 18.76 -6.81
CA ALA A 579 33.67 18.58 -5.55
C ALA A 579 32.22 19.08 -5.62
N LYS A 580 31.98 20.26 -6.20
CA LYS A 580 30.62 20.80 -6.42
C LYS A 580 29.76 19.87 -7.28
N ARG A 581 30.35 19.22 -8.27
CA ARG A 581 29.64 18.26 -9.12
C ARG A 581 29.25 17.01 -8.35
N PHE A 582 30.16 16.45 -7.55
CA PHE A 582 29.85 15.29 -6.72
C PHE A 582 28.80 15.61 -5.64
N PHE A 583 28.78 16.84 -5.12
CA PHE A 583 27.73 17.29 -4.23
C PHE A 583 26.33 17.23 -4.89
N PHE A 584 26.19 17.70 -6.14
CA PHE A 584 24.90 17.61 -6.84
C PHE A 584 24.43 16.17 -7.07
N ILE A 585 25.37 15.25 -7.32
CA ILE A 585 25.08 13.82 -7.51
C ILE A 585 24.51 13.21 -6.24
N VAL A 586 25.20 13.43 -5.13
CA VAL A 586 24.74 12.94 -3.83
C VAL A 586 23.46 13.60 -3.39
N PHE A 587 23.29 14.89 -3.71
CA PHE A 587 22.07 15.61 -3.41
C PHE A 587 20.87 15.03 -4.16
N THR A 588 21.01 14.69 -5.45
CA THR A 588 19.93 14.05 -6.22
C THR A 588 19.59 12.67 -5.68
N ASP A 589 20.57 11.88 -5.26
CA ASP A 589 20.34 10.59 -4.60
C ASP A 589 19.59 10.79 -3.27
N ALA A 590 20.06 11.68 -2.39
CA ALA A 590 19.42 11.98 -1.11
C ALA A 590 17.95 12.42 -1.27
N LEU A 591 17.64 13.24 -2.28
CA LEU A 591 16.26 13.64 -2.58
C LEU A 591 15.36 12.45 -2.95
N CYS A 592 15.89 11.44 -3.63
CA CYS A 592 15.12 10.23 -3.99
C CYS A 592 14.84 9.33 -2.77
N TRP A 593 15.68 9.40 -1.74
CA TRP A 593 15.53 8.60 -0.52
C TRP A 593 14.61 9.24 0.54
N ILE A 594 14.41 10.57 0.52
CA ILE A 594 13.51 11.26 1.46
C ILE A 594 12.09 10.64 1.47
N PRO A 595 11.41 10.42 0.32
CA PRO A 595 10.09 9.79 0.32
C PRO A 595 10.09 8.38 0.91
N ILE A 596 11.15 7.60 0.66
CA ILE A 596 11.31 6.24 1.19
C ILE A 596 11.42 6.27 2.71
N PHE A 597 12.23 7.18 3.27
CA PHE A 597 12.34 7.35 4.72
C PHE A 597 11.02 7.80 5.35
N ILE A 598 10.31 8.74 4.74
CA ILE A 598 9.01 9.21 5.23
C ILE A 598 8.00 8.06 5.26
N LEU A 599 7.86 7.32 4.15
CA LEU A 599 6.95 6.18 4.08
C LEU A 599 7.30 5.11 5.12
N LYS A 600 8.59 4.81 5.30
CA LYS A 600 8.99 3.80 6.29
C LYS A 600 8.75 4.26 7.72
N PHE A 601 8.95 5.54 8.01
CA PHE A 601 8.65 6.13 9.32
C PHE A 601 7.14 6.14 9.60
N LEU A 602 6.30 6.51 8.62
CA LEU A 602 4.84 6.46 8.76
C LEU A 602 4.34 5.03 8.95
N SER A 603 4.93 4.05 8.25
CA SER A 603 4.65 2.63 8.43
C SER A 603 4.96 2.15 9.86
N LEU A 604 6.03 2.64 10.49
CA LEU A 604 6.34 2.35 11.90
C LEU A 604 5.34 2.96 12.89
N LEU A 605 4.69 4.07 12.53
CA LEU A 605 3.62 4.70 13.31
C LEU A 605 2.25 4.03 13.11
N GLN A 606 2.16 2.94 12.33
CA GLN A 606 0.91 2.24 12.00
C GLN A 606 -0.16 3.16 11.38
N VAL A 607 0.27 4.18 10.64
CA VAL A 607 -0.64 5.04 9.86
C VAL A 607 -0.97 4.31 8.56
N GLU A 608 -2.24 4.21 8.20
CA GLU A 608 -2.68 3.66 6.91
C GLU A 608 -2.12 4.51 5.77
N ILE A 609 -1.25 3.92 4.94
CA ILE A 609 -0.63 4.60 3.81
C ILE A 609 -1.36 4.14 2.55
N PRO A 610 -1.89 5.05 1.72
CA PRO A 610 -2.46 4.66 0.44
C PRO A 610 -1.45 3.90 -0.42
N ASP A 611 -1.80 2.67 -0.82
CA ASP A 611 -0.93 1.81 -1.63
C ASP A 611 -0.55 2.42 -2.99
N THR A 612 -1.34 3.40 -3.46
CA THR A 612 -1.00 4.18 -4.65
C THR A 612 0.31 4.94 -4.47
N ILE A 613 0.58 5.51 -3.29
CA ILE A 613 1.81 6.27 -3.03
C ILE A 613 3.02 5.33 -3.05
N THR A 614 2.90 4.15 -2.45
CA THR A 614 3.98 3.16 -2.40
C THR A 614 4.34 2.68 -3.82
N SER A 615 3.33 2.52 -4.69
CA SER A 615 3.50 2.28 -6.13
C SER A 615 4.36 3.34 -6.81
N TRP A 616 4.01 4.62 -6.64
CA TRP A 616 4.71 5.73 -7.26
C TRP A 616 6.18 5.80 -6.81
N VAL A 617 6.46 5.50 -5.54
CA VAL A 617 7.84 5.50 -5.04
C VAL A 617 8.68 4.39 -5.67
N VAL A 618 8.17 3.17 -5.76
CA VAL A 618 8.91 2.02 -6.32
C VAL A 618 9.12 2.15 -7.83
N ILE A 619 8.10 2.57 -8.57
CA ILE A 619 8.15 2.62 -10.04
C ILE A 619 8.81 3.90 -10.55
N PHE A 620 8.63 5.03 -9.86
CA PHE A 620 9.16 6.33 -10.31
C PHE A 620 10.39 6.78 -9.55
N ILE A 621 10.28 6.94 -8.23
CA ILE A 621 11.31 7.66 -7.46
C ILE A 621 12.60 6.85 -7.39
N LEU A 622 12.50 5.56 -7.07
CA LEU A 622 13.65 4.68 -6.90
C LEU A 622 14.50 4.55 -8.19
N PRO A 623 13.92 4.31 -9.38
CA PRO A 623 14.72 4.07 -10.59
C PRO A 623 15.23 5.35 -11.27
N ILE A 624 14.66 6.52 -10.98
CA ILE A 624 15.12 7.82 -11.54
C ILE A 624 16.59 8.07 -11.21
N ASN A 625 17.02 7.71 -10.01
CA ASN A 625 18.41 7.89 -9.59
C ASN A 625 19.39 7.15 -10.53
N SER A 626 19.12 5.86 -10.79
CA SER A 626 19.90 5.03 -11.72
C SER A 626 19.89 5.53 -13.16
N ALA A 627 18.82 6.24 -13.59
CA ALA A 627 18.73 6.85 -14.91
C ALA A 627 19.55 8.15 -15.02
N LEU A 628 19.61 8.96 -13.94
CA LEU A 628 20.30 10.25 -13.92
C LEU A 628 21.82 10.12 -13.72
N ASN A 629 22.26 9.06 -13.03
CA ASN A 629 23.67 8.78 -12.74
C ASN A 629 24.60 8.95 -13.97
N PRO A 630 24.37 8.29 -15.12
CA PRO A 630 25.17 8.47 -16.33
C PRO A 630 25.39 9.93 -16.77
N ILE A 631 24.34 10.76 -16.68
CA ILE A 631 24.35 12.17 -17.06
C ILE A 631 25.28 12.95 -16.14
N LEU A 632 25.16 12.70 -14.84
CA LEU A 632 25.90 13.43 -13.82
C LEU A 632 27.37 12.98 -13.74
N TYR A 633 27.70 11.71 -13.99
CA TYR A 633 29.09 11.21 -13.90
C TYR A 633 29.94 11.37 -15.16
N THR A 634 29.32 11.35 -16.35
CA THR A 634 30.08 11.22 -17.60
C THR A 634 29.72 12.30 -18.60
N LEU A 635 28.44 12.48 -18.93
CA LEU A 635 28.02 13.38 -20.03
C LEU A 635 28.32 14.85 -19.76
N THR A 636 28.34 15.26 -18.49
CA THR A 636 28.66 16.65 -18.12
C THR A 636 30.17 16.91 -17.95
N THR A 637 31.07 15.95 -18.22
CA THR A 637 32.54 16.15 -18.14
C THR A 637 33.10 16.95 -19.33
N ARG A 638 34.07 17.83 -19.07
CA ARG A 638 34.83 18.57 -20.11
C ARG A 638 35.53 17.64 -21.11
N PRO A 639 36.28 16.59 -20.70
CA PRO A 639 36.91 15.66 -21.65
C PRO A 639 35.90 14.93 -22.54
N PHE A 640 34.69 14.63 -22.05
CA PHE A 640 33.62 14.08 -22.88
C PHE A 640 33.09 15.10 -23.89
N LYS A 641 32.82 16.34 -23.46
CA LYS A 641 32.40 17.42 -24.38
C LYS A 641 33.43 17.65 -25.49
N GLU A 642 34.71 17.63 -25.16
CA GLU A 642 35.82 17.77 -26.11
C GLU A 642 35.89 16.58 -27.08
N MET A 643 35.74 15.35 -26.60
CA MET A 643 35.67 14.15 -27.45
C MET A 643 34.48 14.21 -28.42
N VAL A 644 33.29 14.60 -27.95
CA VAL A 644 32.08 14.74 -28.79
C VAL A 644 32.29 15.83 -29.84
N HIS A 645 32.91 16.96 -29.46
CA HIS A 645 33.25 18.01 -30.40
C HIS A 645 34.26 17.54 -31.46
N GLN A 646 35.30 16.78 -31.08
CA GLN A 646 36.26 16.21 -32.03
C GLN A 646 35.60 15.19 -32.97
N PHE A 647 34.72 14.33 -32.44
CA PHE A 647 33.99 13.36 -33.25
C PHE A 647 33.02 14.05 -34.23
N TRP A 648 32.29 15.06 -33.76
CA TRP A 648 31.39 15.85 -34.59
C TRP A 648 32.13 16.67 -35.64
N TYR A 649 33.30 17.22 -35.30
CA TYR A 649 34.19 17.89 -36.23
C TYR A 649 34.70 16.92 -37.32
N ASN A 650 35.15 15.73 -36.94
CA ASN A 650 35.60 14.70 -37.87
C ASN A 650 34.46 14.18 -38.76
N TYR A 651 33.27 13.98 -38.21
CA TYR A 651 32.07 13.60 -38.96
C TYR A 651 31.67 14.70 -39.97
N ARG A 652 31.68 15.97 -39.55
CA ARG A 652 31.38 17.12 -40.42
C ARG A 652 32.44 17.29 -41.51
N LYS A 653 33.71 17.04 -41.21
CA LYS A 653 34.81 17.04 -42.20
C LYS A 653 34.65 15.89 -43.21
N ARG A 654 34.26 14.69 -42.76
CA ARG A 654 33.99 13.52 -43.63
C ARG A 654 32.81 13.79 -44.57
N ARG A 655 31.72 14.37 -44.05
CA ARG A 655 30.54 14.78 -44.83
C ARG A 655 30.82 15.93 -45.82
N SER A 656 31.77 16.81 -45.48
CA SER A 656 32.25 17.88 -46.39
C SER A 656 33.16 17.35 -47.50
N ILE A 657 33.85 16.22 -47.31
CA ILE A 657 34.70 15.58 -48.33
C ILE A 657 33.84 14.80 -49.33
N ASP A 658 32.78 14.11 -48.87
CA ASP A 658 31.80 13.47 -49.77
C ASP A 658 31.00 14.46 -50.63
N SER A 659 30.87 15.73 -50.20
CA SER A 659 30.20 16.77 -50.98
C SER A 659 31.07 17.37 -52.12
N LYS A 660 32.37 17.08 -52.19
CA LYS A 660 33.30 17.67 -53.18
C LYS A 660 34.01 16.68 -54.10
N GLY A 661 33.65 15.40 -54.11
CA GLY A 661 34.35 14.37 -54.88
C GLY A 661 33.44 13.43 -55.66
N SER A 662 32.77 13.93 -56.71
CA SER A 662 32.21 13.07 -57.76
C SER A 662 33.19 12.97 -58.93
N GLN A 663 34.14 12.03 -58.90
CA GLN A 663 34.54 11.23 -60.07
C GLN A 663 35.61 10.16 -59.76
N LYS A 664 35.26 8.92 -60.14
CA LYS A 664 36.07 7.75 -60.57
C LYS A 664 36.77 6.83 -59.53
N THR A 665 36.16 5.65 -59.41
CA THR A 665 36.67 4.25 -59.40
C THR A 665 38.13 3.95 -59.06
N TYR A 666 38.36 3.11 -58.03
CA TYR A 666 39.06 1.80 -58.03
C TYR A 666 39.11 1.27 -56.57
N ALA A 667 38.76 0.01 -56.32
CA ALA A 667 39.16 -0.73 -55.10
C ALA A 667 40.63 -1.18 -55.26
N PRO A 668 41.46 -1.45 -54.21
CA PRO A 668 41.09 -2.16 -52.96
C PRO A 668 41.86 -1.73 -51.66
N SER A 669 41.64 -2.52 -50.59
CA SER A 669 42.55 -2.82 -49.46
C SER A 669 42.43 -2.02 -48.14
N PHE A 670 42.04 -2.78 -47.11
CA PHE A 670 42.26 -2.54 -45.68
C PHE A 670 43.77 -2.58 -45.39
N ILE A 671 44.43 -1.44 -45.17
CA ILE A 671 45.74 -1.39 -44.51
C ILE A 671 45.76 -0.14 -43.62
N TRP A 672 45.91 -0.38 -42.31
CA TRP A 672 46.27 0.64 -41.32
C TRP A 672 47.71 1.07 -41.55
N VAL A 673 47.94 2.33 -41.91
CA VAL A 673 49.27 2.95 -41.87
C VAL A 673 49.20 4.23 -41.03
N GLU A 674 50.24 4.34 -40.21
CA GLU A 674 50.61 5.33 -39.22
C GLU A 674 50.55 6.78 -39.70
N MET A 675 50.35 7.71 -38.76
CA MET A 675 50.60 9.14 -38.96
C MET A 675 51.18 9.76 -37.68
N TRP A 676 52.51 9.67 -37.55
CA TRP A 676 53.36 10.50 -36.70
C TRP A 676 54.55 10.98 -37.55
N PRO A 677 54.96 12.25 -37.52
CA PRO A 677 56.23 12.67 -38.12
C PRO A 677 57.40 12.64 -37.11
N LEU A 678 58.56 12.19 -37.63
CA LEU A 678 59.94 12.20 -37.11
C LEU A 678 60.43 13.65 -36.85
N GLN A 679 61.01 13.99 -35.69
CA GLN A 679 62.40 13.83 -35.20
C GLN A 679 63.25 15.11 -35.38
N GLU A 680 63.67 15.73 -34.25
CA GLU A 680 64.94 16.45 -34.12
C GLU A 680 65.50 16.24 -32.68
N VAL A 681 66.80 15.97 -32.59
CA VAL A 681 67.70 15.69 -31.43
C VAL A 681 69.11 16.10 -31.91
N PRO A 682 70.21 16.37 -31.13
CA PRO A 682 70.54 16.65 -29.69
C PRO A 682 71.45 17.94 -29.57
N PRO A 683 72.42 18.20 -28.60
CA PRO A 683 73.06 17.42 -27.50
C PRO A 683 73.29 18.20 -26.16
N GLU A 684 73.82 17.71 -25.02
CA GLU A 684 74.63 16.54 -24.63
C GLU A 684 74.64 16.34 -23.09
N LEU A 685 74.94 15.10 -22.64
CA LEU A 685 75.66 14.63 -21.44
C LEU A 685 75.23 14.98 -19.98
N ILE A 686 74.84 13.96 -19.18
CA ILE A 686 75.54 13.42 -17.97
C ILE A 686 74.79 12.15 -17.47
N LYS A 687 75.56 11.13 -17.04
CA LYS A 687 75.14 9.78 -16.56
C LYS A 687 74.78 9.76 -15.05
N PRO A 688 74.26 8.65 -14.47
CA PRO A 688 73.14 8.65 -13.53
C PRO A 688 73.53 8.76 -12.05
N ALA A 689 72.72 9.45 -11.25
CA ALA A 689 72.72 9.34 -9.80
C ALA A 689 71.60 8.39 -9.33
N LEU A 690 72.01 7.38 -8.57
CA LEU A 690 71.17 6.45 -7.83
C LEU A 690 70.25 7.25 -6.86
N PHE A 691 68.95 7.31 -7.12
CA PHE A 691 67.99 7.88 -6.16
C PHE A 691 67.52 6.77 -5.22
N THR A 692 68.05 6.81 -4.00
CA THR A 692 67.54 6.08 -2.84
C THR A 692 66.20 6.68 -2.38
N ASP A 693 65.28 5.80 -1.99
CA ASP A 693 63.92 6.16 -1.54
C ASP A 693 63.95 7.01 -0.24
N PRO A 694 63.11 8.05 -0.10
CA PRO A 694 63.04 8.88 1.12
C PRO A 694 62.41 8.18 2.33
N CYS A 695 62.11 6.88 2.25
CA CYS A 695 61.46 6.12 3.31
C CYS A 695 62.43 5.30 4.19
N GLU A 696 63.69 5.13 3.80
CA GLU A 696 64.69 4.45 4.64
C GLU A 696 65.40 5.36 5.65
N LEU A 697 65.33 6.70 5.47
CA LEU A 697 66.05 7.62 6.36
C LEU A 697 65.35 7.87 7.72
N SER A 698 64.07 7.49 7.86
CA SER A 698 63.32 7.69 9.12
C SER A 698 63.38 6.50 10.09
N LEU A 699 63.95 5.36 9.69
CA LEU A 699 64.06 4.16 10.52
C LEU A 699 65.45 3.95 11.13
N ILE A 700 66.46 4.69 10.68
CA ILE A 700 67.83 4.61 11.23
C ILE A 700 68.09 5.74 12.27
N SER A 701 67.29 6.81 12.29
CA SER A 701 67.46 7.92 13.24
C SER A 701 66.83 7.72 14.63
N GLN A 702 66.19 6.57 14.89
CA GLN A 702 65.63 6.23 16.21
C GLN A 702 66.42 5.18 17.00
N SER A 703 67.46 4.55 16.41
CA SER A 703 68.27 3.53 17.10
C SER A 703 69.53 4.06 17.77
N THR A 704 69.92 5.32 17.58
CA THR A 704 71.20 5.89 18.06
C THR A 704 71.07 7.00 19.09
N ARG A 705 69.92 7.12 19.77
CA ARG A 705 69.68 8.10 20.86
C ARG A 705 69.32 7.47 22.21
N LEU A 706 69.77 6.25 22.49
CA LEU A 706 69.52 5.58 23.78
C LEU A 706 70.78 5.04 24.49
N ASN A 707 71.98 5.38 24.02
CA ASN A 707 73.24 5.10 24.72
C ASN A 707 74.12 6.36 24.78
N SER A 708 73.74 7.35 25.59
CA SER A 708 74.68 8.30 26.18
C SER A 708 74.05 9.07 27.34
N TYR A 709 74.79 9.10 28.46
CA TYR A 709 74.57 9.82 29.73
C TYR A 709 73.56 9.16 30.69
N SER A 710 73.96 8.50 31.79
CA SER A 710 74.65 9.01 33.00
C SER A 710 73.94 10.18 33.66
#